data_AF-A0AAW1EBA6-F1
#
_entry.id   AF-A0AAW1EBA6-F1
#
_cell.length_a   1.000
_cell.length_b   1.000
_cell.length_c   1.000
_cell.angle_alpha   90.00
_cell.angle_beta   90.00
_cell.angle_gamma   90.00
#
_symmetry.space_group_name_H-M   'P 1'
#
loop_
_entity.id
_entity.type
_entity.pdbx_description
1 polymer ?
#
loop_
_entity_poly.entity_id
_entity_poly.type
_entity_poly.pdbx_seq_one_letter_code
_entity_poly.pdbx_strand_id
1 'polypeptide(L)'
;MAGLCGLKILLLWAGIISLANCQNTTPSTAIAPPASTSPSPKPSTQTSALPNTTQNQTSPAITTPNTTVTSTTKDNSTQQCSYTVEPMKSGFLVTVPINSTAANYTINFKEKGTSGKPIVQHFSQSSHEIEHLKPCTEYELNVIDSAGNETPCELIKTMEMSQDNITKNDGSKSGYVCYRSDWDIGSSLSTSFTSFEPWERASRTSCFKPRYNDICTDLTFTIEKCGKTFQYNKSITVDFLDPSQINHTVPTKLPGIIEPQLPPNCPNLSIDYTCQGGPTEIKEWSKLEPFTNYSCTGQIKENNVTIKNTTIVKFRVDCDLKIAFKNIDVTNTSIPLSWDTTSENCSGVLGGLKKLSYDCSCHKTSSVNQKHHNSIKANPSGGTCTISGLAPFTKYYCEVQPKYNNKNVTKPTGVTHDTEAGIPTGITLLKAKAVDHNVIQVTCGYEQPLNGPVGNQVFMAHLHADWVSKNKCEFEFKDLSYSTQYTVEVKVCNGDLCSKPKTASATTSYNDKAVIGFLVFLIILTSVALLLVVYKIYILKRRKSHDLEENLMLISTANDEENLMPVEPIAAEVLLEAYKRKLADEGRLFLAEFQSIPRIFSRYTVKEAKKPCNVSKNRYVDILPYDYNRVQLATGNGEAGCDYINASFIDGYKESKKYIAAQGPKDETVSDFWRMVWEQQSSIIVMVTRCEEGNRVKCAQYWPSPDRETEIFEEFIVKLNSEDHCPDYTIRHLSLSNKREKNSEREVTHIQFMSWPDHGVPGEPHLLLKLRRRVNAFKNFFSGPIVVHCSAGVGRTGTYIGIDAMMEGLEAEGRVDIYGYVVRLRRQRCLMVQVEAQYILIHQALLEHNQFGETEITVSELHSTLSTLKQSSSGNEPTLMEDEFERLPVYKNWRTINTGTTEENKKKNRSSSVIPYDYNRVLLKLDEGRSHDSDPSEQDEDDSSDEENEESTIYINASHIDGYWGPRAFLAAQTPLPDTMADFWSMVYQKKASAIVMFSDCSEGDKESDCAYWDKDKKTFGDIEVELAGTDTSPAFIRRNMLIRHVKRKESRPVKQFQLLKWASGELPEKAQDLTDMIKEIKHSCGGSKSQRSMPIVVHCNDGSSRSGIFCALWNLLDSAETEKLVDVFQVVKTLRKERQGMLSHLEQYQFLYEALEGVFPVQNGEVKAVQASAGDSVQVVNETKAAEPPAEEKVEQPTSTTSNNQQAAAESTPLVADGGKEDKREEPETETVPLEDTSNAATVTVEV
;
A
#
# COMPACT_ATOMS: atom_id res chain seq x y z
N MET A 1 16.01 18.29 40.89
CA MET A 1 16.11 18.07 42.34
C MET A 1 16.38 16.59 42.55
N ALA A 2 17.24 16.17 43.47
CA ALA A 2 18.34 16.88 44.12
C ALA A 2 19.43 15.89 44.60
N GLY A 3 19.68 14.82 43.84
CA GLY A 3 20.88 13.96 43.98
C GLY A 3 22.23 14.70 43.89
N LEU A 4 22.21 16.02 43.65
CA LEU A 4 23.35 16.94 43.77
C LEU A 4 23.14 18.05 44.83
N CYS A 5 22.45 17.74 45.93
CA CYS A 5 22.46 18.54 47.16
C CYS A 5 23.41 18.02 48.26
N GLY A 6 24.00 16.82 48.11
CA GLY A 6 25.01 16.30 49.04
C GLY A 6 26.32 17.12 49.07
N LEU A 7 26.63 17.86 48.01
CA LEU A 7 27.93 18.53 47.82
C LEU A 7 28.09 19.89 48.54
N LYS A 8 27.24 20.20 49.54
CA LYS A 8 27.34 21.46 50.31
C LYS A 8 27.53 21.32 51.83
N ILE A 9 27.62 20.09 52.37
CA ILE A 9 27.97 19.85 53.79
C ILE A 9 29.33 19.12 53.89
N LEU A 10 30.20 19.29 52.88
CA LEU A 10 31.60 18.81 52.87
C LEU A 10 32.60 19.91 52.49
N LEU A 11 32.26 21.17 52.79
CA LEU A 11 33.16 22.32 52.76
C LEU A 11 33.52 22.84 54.18
N LEU A 12 33.09 22.10 55.22
CA LEU A 12 33.30 22.41 56.63
C LEU A 12 33.70 21.15 57.40
N TRP A 13 34.97 20.76 57.26
CA TRP A 13 35.91 20.36 58.32
C TRP A 13 37.26 19.92 57.70
N ALA A 14 38.33 19.89 58.49
CA ALA A 14 39.65 19.37 58.12
C ALA A 14 40.41 20.05 56.95
N GLY A 15 40.27 21.37 56.80
CA GLY A 15 41.40 22.17 56.34
C GLY A 15 42.30 22.53 57.53
N ILE A 16 43.36 21.75 57.81
CA ILE A 16 44.36 22.03 58.87
C ILE A 16 45.61 21.14 58.68
N ILE A 17 46.81 21.71 58.78
CA ILE A 17 48.14 21.06 58.95
C ILE A 17 48.61 20.15 57.79
N SER A 18 49.82 20.30 57.20
CA SER A 18 50.88 21.32 57.34
C SER A 18 51.99 21.18 56.27
N LEU A 19 52.64 22.31 55.94
CA LEU A 19 54.11 22.50 55.68
C LEU A 19 54.82 21.69 54.56
N ALA A 20 55.80 22.22 53.81
CA ALA A 20 56.44 23.54 53.80
C ALA A 20 57.26 23.80 52.50
N ASN A 21 57.87 24.99 52.42
CA ASN A 21 58.94 25.45 51.51
C ASN A 21 58.49 25.83 50.09
N CYS A 22 58.53 27.10 49.63
CA CYS A 22 59.60 28.14 49.54
C CYS A 22 60.13 28.23 48.09
N GLN A 23 60.49 29.39 47.51
CA GLN A 23 60.68 30.76 48.05
C GLN A 23 60.70 31.80 46.89
N ASN A 24 60.38 33.08 47.21
CA ASN A 24 60.82 34.31 46.48
C ASN A 24 60.33 34.50 45.01
N THR A 25 60.30 35.71 44.40
CA THR A 25 60.67 37.08 44.82
C THR A 25 59.79 38.14 44.11
N THR A 26 59.68 39.34 44.69
CA THR A 26 59.30 40.61 44.02
C THR A 26 60.50 41.60 44.16
N PRO A 27 60.50 42.89 43.72
CA PRO A 27 59.46 43.67 43.03
C PRO A 27 59.99 44.53 41.83
N SER A 28 59.14 45.39 41.25
CA SER A 28 59.29 46.87 41.21
C SER A 28 58.90 47.60 39.90
N THR A 29 58.23 48.75 40.06
CA THR A 29 58.31 50.01 39.24
C THR A 29 57.96 50.01 37.72
N ALA A 30 57.39 51.07 37.13
CA ALA A 30 56.80 52.33 37.64
C ALA A 30 56.00 53.10 36.55
N ILE A 31 55.52 54.31 36.90
CA ILE A 31 55.13 55.45 36.04
C ILE A 31 53.68 55.48 35.49
N ALA A 32 53.13 56.70 35.50
CA ALA A 32 51.87 57.21 34.94
C ALA A 32 52.08 58.75 34.74
N PRO A 33 51.06 59.61 34.52
CA PRO A 33 49.92 59.63 33.59
C PRO A 33 50.26 60.68 32.47
N PRO A 34 49.44 61.66 32.00
CA PRO A 34 47.97 61.84 31.90
C PRO A 34 47.43 62.35 30.53
N ALA A 35 46.10 62.39 30.43
CA ALA A 35 45.23 63.44 29.84
C ALA A 35 45.51 64.17 28.49
N SER A 36 44.43 64.18 27.68
CA SER A 36 43.84 65.34 26.95
C SER A 36 44.58 66.05 25.80
N THR A 37 43.89 66.14 24.65
CA THR A 37 43.81 67.40 23.88
C THR A 37 42.52 67.44 23.03
N SER A 38 41.78 68.54 23.12
CA SER A 38 40.76 68.99 22.16
C SER A 38 41.09 70.42 21.74
N PRO A 39 40.67 70.89 20.55
CA PRO A 39 39.47 71.73 20.52
C PRO A 39 38.63 71.66 19.22
N SER A 40 37.49 72.35 19.19
CA SER A 40 36.69 72.64 17.99
C SER A 40 37.20 73.89 17.25
N PRO A 41 36.70 74.19 16.03
CA PRO A 41 35.55 75.11 15.94
C PRO A 41 34.51 74.83 14.80
N LYS A 42 33.39 75.57 14.88
CA LYS A 42 32.29 75.75 13.89
C LYS A 42 32.59 76.94 12.94
N PRO A 43 31.70 77.36 11.98
CA PRO A 43 30.42 76.81 11.46
C PRO A 43 30.59 76.33 9.99
N SER A 44 29.69 76.38 8.98
CA SER A 44 28.33 76.94 8.71
C SER A 44 27.72 76.22 7.47
N THR A 45 26.63 76.60 6.77
CA THR A 45 25.16 76.88 6.97
C THR A 45 24.59 77.10 5.55
N GLN A 46 23.34 76.87 5.11
CA GLN A 46 22.02 76.40 5.60
C GLN A 46 21.20 75.98 4.33
N THR A 47 19.91 75.59 4.22
CA THR A 47 18.66 75.51 5.02
C THR A 47 17.77 74.44 4.31
N SER A 48 17.05 73.51 4.97
CA SER A 48 15.62 73.55 5.42
C SER A 48 14.55 73.88 4.35
N ALA A 49 13.33 73.30 4.33
CA ALA A 49 12.58 72.61 5.40
C ALA A 49 11.53 71.56 4.90
N LEU A 50 10.83 70.91 5.86
CA LEU A 50 9.65 70.01 5.74
C LEU A 50 8.30 70.80 5.73
N PRO A 51 7.04 70.23 5.75
CA PRO A 51 6.57 68.82 5.82
C PRO A 51 5.35 68.41 4.93
N ASN A 52 4.85 67.16 5.15
CA ASN A 52 3.44 66.68 5.11
C ASN A 52 2.72 66.11 3.85
N THR A 53 1.96 65.03 4.12
CA THR A 53 0.64 64.57 3.57
C THR A 53 0.41 64.17 2.10
N THR A 54 0.12 62.86 1.92
CA THR A 54 -0.94 62.18 1.12
C THR A 54 -1.44 62.66 -0.27
N GLN A 55 -1.53 61.65 -1.16
CA GLN A 55 -2.58 61.36 -2.18
C GLN A 55 -2.54 61.94 -3.63
N ASN A 56 -2.99 61.05 -4.53
CA ASN A 56 -3.76 61.23 -5.79
C ASN A 56 -3.12 61.69 -7.13
N GLN A 57 -3.17 60.74 -8.08
CA GLN A 57 -3.82 60.82 -9.42
C GLN A 57 -3.24 61.63 -10.61
N THR A 58 -3.72 61.20 -11.78
CA THR A 58 -3.94 61.90 -13.07
C THR A 58 -2.85 62.01 -14.16
N SER A 59 -3.28 61.61 -15.37
CA SER A 59 -2.68 61.75 -16.73
C SER A 59 -2.91 63.19 -17.30
N PRO A 60 -2.55 63.57 -18.57
CA PRO A 60 -2.92 62.95 -19.88
C PRO A 60 -1.67 62.80 -20.82
N ALA A 61 -1.62 62.86 -22.18
CA ALA A 61 -2.58 63.23 -23.24
C ALA A 61 -2.17 62.77 -24.69
N ILE A 62 -3.17 62.61 -25.59
CA ILE A 62 -3.33 63.19 -26.96
C ILE A 62 -2.11 63.12 -27.95
N THR A 63 -2.19 62.57 -29.18
CA THR A 63 -3.10 62.92 -30.31
C THR A 63 -3.33 61.79 -31.35
N THR A 64 -4.40 61.93 -32.15
CA THR A 64 -4.90 61.25 -33.39
C THR A 64 -4.06 61.55 -34.68
N PRO A 65 -4.33 61.08 -35.95
CA PRO A 65 -5.65 60.75 -36.57
C PRO A 65 -5.80 59.71 -37.75
N ASN A 66 -7.08 59.33 -38.04
CA ASN A 66 -7.81 59.20 -39.36
C ASN A 66 -7.24 58.38 -40.57
N THR A 67 -8.01 57.82 -41.55
CA THR A 67 -9.46 57.89 -41.92
C THR A 67 -9.93 56.75 -42.88
N THR A 68 -11.24 56.41 -42.82
CA THR A 68 -12.18 55.97 -43.91
C THR A 68 -12.05 54.58 -44.59
N VAL A 69 -13.21 54.09 -45.09
CA VAL A 69 -13.52 52.76 -45.66
C VAL A 69 -14.28 52.91 -47.00
N THR A 70 -14.18 51.94 -47.93
CA THR A 70 -15.26 51.65 -48.90
C THR A 70 -15.22 50.19 -49.37
N SER A 71 -16.37 49.64 -49.80
CA SER A 71 -16.57 48.26 -50.25
C SER A 71 -17.03 48.18 -51.71
N THR A 72 -17.17 46.98 -52.28
CA THR A 72 -17.93 46.75 -53.52
C THR A 72 -18.44 45.30 -53.58
N THR A 73 -19.64 45.10 -54.13
CA THR A 73 -20.34 43.80 -54.25
C THR A 73 -20.42 43.34 -55.70
N LYS A 74 -20.81 42.07 -55.91
CA LYS A 74 -21.38 41.56 -57.17
C LYS A 74 -22.29 40.36 -56.91
N ASP A 75 -23.35 40.24 -57.71
CA ASP A 75 -24.47 39.31 -57.50
C ASP A 75 -24.26 37.88 -58.02
N ASN A 76 -25.11 36.99 -57.51
CA ASN A 76 -25.18 35.56 -57.84
C ASN A 76 -26.08 35.31 -59.08
N SER A 77 -25.84 34.23 -59.82
CA SER A 77 -26.75 33.78 -60.88
C SER A 77 -27.80 32.81 -60.33
N THR A 78 -29.08 33.05 -60.62
CA THR A 78 -30.20 32.29 -60.03
C THR A 78 -30.29 30.84 -60.49
N GLN A 79 -30.48 29.94 -59.52
CA GLN A 79 -30.91 28.55 -59.73
C GLN A 79 -32.24 28.33 -58.97
N GLN A 80 -33.16 27.55 -59.56
CA GLN A 80 -34.59 27.63 -59.23
C GLN A 80 -35.05 26.46 -58.33
N CYS A 81 -35.37 26.75 -57.07
CA CYS A 81 -35.81 25.76 -56.09
C CYS A 81 -37.31 25.39 -56.21
N SER A 82 -37.69 24.25 -55.63
CA SER A 82 -39.07 23.72 -55.65
C SER A 82 -39.96 24.21 -54.50
N TYR A 83 -39.43 24.93 -53.51
CA TYR A 83 -40.17 25.47 -52.36
C TYR A 83 -39.78 26.92 -52.08
N THR A 84 -40.63 27.67 -51.37
CA THR A 84 -40.39 29.06 -50.98
C THR A 84 -40.11 29.18 -49.48
N VAL A 85 -39.31 30.19 -49.12
CA VAL A 85 -39.02 30.54 -47.72
C VAL A 85 -39.07 32.06 -47.57
N GLU A 86 -39.78 32.53 -46.56
CA GLU A 86 -39.97 33.96 -46.26
C GLU A 86 -39.41 34.29 -44.87
N PRO A 87 -38.70 35.43 -44.69
CA PRO A 87 -38.17 35.82 -43.39
C PRO A 87 -39.28 36.38 -42.48
N MET A 88 -39.26 35.96 -41.21
CA MET A 88 -40.16 36.49 -40.17
C MET A 88 -39.36 37.09 -39.00
N LYS A 89 -40.06 37.77 -38.08
CA LYS A 89 -39.50 38.66 -37.05
C LYS A 89 -38.40 38.03 -36.17
N SER A 90 -38.38 36.71 -35.97
CA SER A 90 -37.33 36.00 -35.22
C SER A 90 -36.92 34.66 -35.86
N GLY A 91 -37.15 34.48 -37.17
CA GLY A 91 -37.15 33.16 -37.80
C GLY A 91 -37.43 33.12 -39.30
N PHE A 92 -37.98 32.01 -39.79
CA PHE A 92 -38.41 31.82 -41.19
C PHE A 92 -39.76 31.09 -41.30
N LEU A 93 -40.52 31.37 -42.37
CA LEU A 93 -41.71 30.62 -42.81
C LEU A 93 -41.34 29.81 -44.06
N VAL A 94 -41.44 28.48 -44.01
CA VAL A 94 -41.14 27.58 -45.15
C VAL A 94 -42.44 27.06 -45.75
N THR A 95 -42.62 27.18 -47.08
CA THR A 95 -43.83 26.74 -47.80
C THR A 95 -43.50 25.85 -49.00
N VAL A 96 -44.15 24.69 -49.09
CA VAL A 96 -43.90 23.66 -50.11
C VAL A 96 -45.14 23.51 -51.02
N PRO A 97 -45.02 23.64 -52.35
CA PRO A 97 -46.15 23.51 -53.28
C PRO A 97 -46.63 22.05 -53.39
N ILE A 98 -47.92 21.84 -53.15
CA ILE A 98 -48.52 20.50 -53.06
C ILE A 98 -48.76 19.92 -54.46
N ASN A 99 -48.15 18.78 -54.78
CA ASN A 99 -48.52 17.96 -55.93
C ASN A 99 -48.57 16.46 -55.54
N SER A 100 -49.79 15.95 -55.34
CA SER A 100 -50.17 14.53 -55.19
C SER A 100 -49.42 13.64 -54.18
N THR A 101 -50.16 13.15 -53.19
CA THR A 101 -49.96 11.87 -52.45
C THR A 101 -48.75 11.69 -51.52
N ALA A 102 -47.81 12.65 -51.41
CA ALA A 102 -46.87 12.71 -50.27
C ALA A 102 -47.46 13.59 -49.14
N ALA A 103 -47.58 13.04 -47.93
CA ALA A 103 -48.34 13.66 -46.82
C ALA A 103 -47.48 14.19 -45.65
N ASN A 104 -46.18 13.88 -45.61
CA ASN A 104 -45.25 14.35 -44.59
C ASN A 104 -43.95 14.85 -45.24
N TYR A 105 -43.36 15.89 -44.66
CA TYR A 105 -42.06 16.44 -45.02
C TYR A 105 -41.17 16.54 -43.79
N THR A 106 -39.86 16.47 -43.98
CA THR A 106 -38.87 16.72 -42.92
C THR A 106 -38.01 17.91 -43.31
N ILE A 107 -37.91 18.89 -42.44
CA ILE A 107 -37.09 20.08 -42.63
C ILE A 107 -35.88 20.00 -41.70
N ASN A 108 -34.69 20.07 -42.28
CA ASN A 108 -33.41 20.03 -41.60
C ASN A 108 -32.72 21.39 -41.72
N PHE A 109 -32.36 22.02 -40.61
CA PHE A 109 -31.61 23.29 -40.63
C PHE A 109 -30.43 23.32 -39.64
N LYS A 110 -29.38 24.06 -40.01
CA LYS A 110 -28.18 24.27 -39.18
C LYS A 110 -27.56 25.65 -39.42
N GLU A 111 -26.86 26.17 -38.43
CA GLU A 111 -26.08 27.41 -38.53
C GLU A 111 -24.82 27.17 -39.37
N LYS A 112 -24.61 28.02 -40.38
CA LYS A 112 -23.53 27.89 -41.38
C LYS A 112 -22.17 27.77 -40.71
N GLY A 113 -21.37 26.78 -41.11
CA GLY A 113 -20.02 26.56 -40.60
C GLY A 113 -19.92 25.92 -39.20
N THR A 114 -21.04 25.51 -38.59
CA THR A 114 -21.01 24.70 -37.36
C THR A 114 -20.98 23.20 -37.67
N SER A 115 -20.23 22.42 -36.89
CA SER A 115 -20.12 20.95 -37.01
C SER A 115 -21.21 20.17 -36.24
N GLY A 116 -22.28 20.86 -35.83
CA GLY A 116 -23.40 20.26 -35.10
C GLY A 116 -24.30 19.39 -35.98
N LYS A 117 -25.03 18.46 -35.34
CA LYS A 117 -26.15 17.78 -36.01
C LYS A 117 -27.21 18.80 -36.42
N PRO A 118 -27.82 18.69 -37.63
CA PRO A 118 -28.91 19.58 -38.02
C PRO A 118 -30.11 19.41 -37.09
N ILE A 119 -30.86 20.50 -36.89
CA ILE A 119 -32.14 20.49 -36.20
C ILE A 119 -33.17 19.92 -37.17
N VAL A 120 -33.74 18.77 -36.81
CA VAL A 120 -34.74 18.03 -37.58
C VAL A 120 -36.13 18.39 -37.06
N GLN A 121 -37.05 18.75 -37.94
CA GLN A 121 -38.47 18.91 -37.62
C GLN A 121 -39.35 18.21 -38.68
N HIS A 122 -40.33 17.42 -38.20
CA HIS A 122 -41.25 16.67 -39.05
C HIS A 122 -42.61 17.36 -39.13
N PHE A 123 -43.19 17.41 -40.32
CA PHE A 123 -44.31 18.28 -40.64
C PHE A 123 -45.33 17.62 -41.58
N SER A 124 -46.62 17.87 -41.33
CA SER A 124 -47.78 17.26 -42.02
C SER A 124 -48.70 18.27 -42.73
N GLN A 125 -48.23 19.51 -42.92
CA GLN A 125 -48.93 20.57 -43.66
C GLN A 125 -47.96 21.26 -44.63
N SER A 126 -48.45 22.13 -45.52
CA SER A 126 -47.65 22.73 -46.59
C SER A 126 -46.91 24.03 -46.24
N SER A 127 -47.05 24.57 -45.02
CA SER A 127 -46.45 25.84 -44.60
C SER A 127 -46.16 25.82 -43.09
N HIS A 128 -44.93 26.16 -42.66
CA HIS A 128 -44.47 26.04 -41.27
C HIS A 128 -43.53 27.15 -40.83
N GLU A 129 -43.65 27.56 -39.56
CA GLU A 129 -42.88 28.62 -38.92
C GLU A 129 -41.75 28.07 -38.06
N ILE A 130 -40.52 28.56 -38.28
CA ILE A 130 -39.31 28.24 -37.52
C ILE A 130 -38.92 29.49 -36.72
N GLU A 131 -39.52 29.68 -35.54
CA GLU A 131 -39.23 30.79 -34.62
C GLU A 131 -37.88 30.62 -33.88
N HIS A 132 -37.49 31.68 -33.16
CA HIS A 132 -36.47 31.65 -32.09
C HIS A 132 -35.05 31.32 -32.55
N LEU A 133 -34.67 31.83 -33.71
CA LEU A 133 -33.32 31.77 -34.24
C LEU A 133 -32.43 32.89 -33.67
N LYS A 134 -31.14 32.86 -34.00
CA LYS A 134 -30.20 33.96 -33.74
C LYS A 134 -30.41 35.06 -34.80
N PRO A 135 -30.28 36.37 -34.47
CA PRO A 135 -30.41 37.45 -35.45
C PRO A 135 -29.18 37.54 -36.38
N CYS A 136 -29.40 38.05 -37.60
CA CYS A 136 -28.39 38.23 -38.66
C CYS A 136 -27.53 37.00 -39.00
N THR A 137 -28.03 35.80 -38.71
CA THR A 137 -27.30 34.54 -38.76
C THR A 137 -27.71 33.76 -40.02
N GLU A 138 -26.75 33.15 -40.70
CA GLU A 138 -26.97 32.36 -41.92
C GLU A 138 -27.20 30.89 -41.56
N TYR A 139 -28.27 30.32 -42.11
CA TYR A 139 -28.68 28.93 -41.94
C TYR A 139 -28.69 28.21 -43.28
N GLU A 140 -28.20 26.98 -43.27
CA GLU A 140 -28.36 26.01 -44.36
C GLU A 140 -29.66 25.22 -44.11
N LEU A 141 -30.52 25.11 -45.12
CA LEU A 141 -31.86 24.51 -45.03
C LEU A 141 -32.03 23.44 -46.12
N ASN A 142 -32.44 22.24 -45.73
CA ASN A 142 -32.73 21.13 -46.63
C ASN A 142 -34.12 20.55 -46.33
N VAL A 143 -34.89 20.24 -47.37
CA VAL A 143 -36.24 19.68 -47.25
C VAL A 143 -36.27 18.29 -47.88
N ILE A 144 -36.73 17.30 -47.12
CA ILE A 144 -36.78 15.90 -47.51
C ILE A 144 -38.24 15.45 -47.59
N ASP A 145 -38.64 14.84 -48.70
CA ASP A 145 -39.98 14.29 -48.89
C ASP A 145 -40.16 12.92 -48.21
N SER A 146 -41.40 12.40 -48.20
CA SER A 146 -41.70 11.08 -47.62
C SER A 146 -41.19 9.89 -48.43
N ALA A 147 -40.54 10.11 -49.58
CA ALA A 147 -39.85 9.08 -50.36
C ALA A 147 -38.32 9.10 -50.14
N GLY A 148 -37.81 10.07 -49.37
CA GLY A 148 -36.38 10.24 -49.09
C GLY A 148 -35.62 11.08 -50.12
N ASN A 149 -36.32 11.78 -51.03
CA ASN A 149 -35.67 12.71 -51.93
C ASN A 149 -35.31 13.99 -51.17
N GLU A 150 -34.03 14.27 -51.00
CA GLU A 150 -33.57 15.57 -50.52
C GLU A 150 -33.62 16.59 -51.66
N THR A 151 -34.24 17.75 -51.42
CA THR A 151 -34.15 18.89 -52.32
C THR A 151 -33.43 20.05 -51.63
N PRO A 152 -32.12 20.25 -51.88
CA PRO A 152 -31.39 21.37 -51.29
C PRO A 152 -31.75 22.70 -51.96
N CYS A 153 -31.88 23.76 -51.16
CA CYS A 153 -31.97 25.15 -51.62
C CYS A 153 -30.96 26.03 -50.87
N GLU A 154 -30.72 27.25 -51.37
CA GLU A 154 -29.60 28.09 -50.93
C GLU A 154 -29.77 28.70 -49.53
N LEU A 155 -28.67 29.25 -49.00
CA LEU A 155 -28.53 29.82 -47.66
C LEU A 155 -29.52 30.95 -47.35
N ILE A 156 -30.05 30.95 -46.12
CA ILE A 156 -31.08 31.90 -45.68
C ILE A 156 -30.61 32.64 -44.42
N LYS A 157 -30.81 33.96 -44.37
CA LYS A 157 -30.29 34.83 -43.31
C LYS A 157 -31.41 35.49 -42.52
N THR A 158 -31.35 35.39 -41.19
CA THR A 158 -32.35 35.98 -40.30
C THR A 158 -32.28 37.51 -40.28
N MET A 159 -33.39 38.16 -39.93
CA MET A 159 -33.50 39.62 -39.87
C MET A 159 -32.60 40.27 -38.81
N GLU A 160 -32.48 41.59 -38.86
CA GLU A 160 -31.82 42.39 -37.82
C GLU A 160 -32.71 42.56 -36.57
N MET A 161 -32.07 42.56 -35.39
CA MET A 161 -32.72 42.85 -34.11
C MET A 161 -32.75 44.37 -33.84
N SER A 162 -33.88 44.87 -33.27
CA SER A 162 -33.98 46.24 -32.73
C SER A 162 -33.84 46.26 -31.21
N GLN A 163 -33.48 47.42 -30.65
CA GLN A 163 -33.29 47.59 -29.20
C GLN A 163 -34.57 47.31 -28.40
N ASP A 164 -35.74 47.59 -28.99
CA ASP A 164 -37.07 47.34 -28.43
C ASP A 164 -37.42 45.84 -28.32
N ASN A 165 -36.57 44.95 -28.85
CA ASN A 165 -36.75 43.49 -28.77
C ASN A 165 -36.16 42.90 -27.47
N ILE A 166 -35.58 43.72 -26.59
CA ILE A 166 -34.99 43.30 -25.32
C ILE A 166 -35.64 44.09 -24.18
N THR A 167 -36.30 43.38 -23.27
CA THR A 167 -36.95 43.97 -22.08
C THR A 167 -36.31 43.47 -20.79
N LYS A 168 -36.25 44.34 -19.77
CA LYS A 168 -35.66 44.02 -18.47
C LYS A 168 -36.67 43.28 -17.60
N ASN A 169 -36.28 42.17 -16.98
CA ASN A 169 -37.13 41.33 -16.15
C ASN A 169 -36.61 41.28 -14.71
N ASP A 170 -36.79 42.37 -13.95
CA ASP A 170 -36.27 42.55 -12.58
C ASP A 170 -36.92 41.63 -11.50
N GLY A 171 -37.70 40.60 -11.88
CA GLY A 171 -38.54 39.84 -10.94
C GLY A 171 -38.46 38.32 -10.97
N SER A 172 -37.70 37.68 -11.87
CA SER A 172 -37.75 36.21 -12.04
C SER A 172 -36.88 35.39 -11.07
N LYS A 173 -35.73 35.91 -10.62
CA LYS A 173 -34.75 35.13 -9.85
C LYS A 173 -33.90 36.01 -8.93
N SER A 174 -34.01 35.78 -7.62
CA SER A 174 -33.29 36.59 -6.62
C SER A 174 -31.77 36.41 -6.71
N GLY A 175 -31.01 37.51 -6.63
CA GLY A 175 -29.55 37.51 -6.79
C GLY A 175 -29.05 37.44 -8.24
N TYR A 176 -29.93 37.45 -9.24
CA TYR A 176 -29.59 37.43 -10.67
C TYR A 176 -30.09 38.71 -11.36
N VAL A 177 -29.53 39.01 -12.54
CA VAL A 177 -30.01 40.06 -13.45
C VAL A 177 -30.53 39.38 -14.71
N CYS A 178 -31.77 39.69 -15.12
CA CYS A 178 -32.48 38.94 -16.16
C CYS A 178 -33.13 39.84 -17.22
N TYR A 179 -33.15 39.36 -18.46
CA TYR A 179 -33.67 40.03 -19.64
C TYR A 179 -34.52 39.07 -20.47
N ARG A 180 -35.52 39.59 -21.19
CA ARG A 180 -36.45 38.84 -22.03
C ARG A 180 -36.34 39.29 -23.48
N SER A 181 -36.22 38.35 -24.41
CA SER A 181 -36.16 38.59 -25.86
C SER A 181 -36.73 37.41 -26.65
N ASP A 182 -37.37 37.70 -27.79
CA ASP A 182 -37.85 36.69 -28.73
C ASP A 182 -36.73 36.08 -29.60
N TRP A 183 -35.53 36.67 -29.56
CA TRP A 183 -34.32 36.21 -30.27
C TRP A 183 -33.39 35.40 -29.36
N ASP A 184 -32.64 34.42 -29.90
CA ASP A 184 -31.48 33.87 -29.19
C ASP A 184 -30.33 34.90 -29.17
N ILE A 185 -30.25 35.62 -28.05
CA ILE A 185 -29.18 36.55 -27.72
C ILE A 185 -28.07 35.92 -26.86
N GLY A 186 -28.20 34.67 -26.39
CA GLY A 186 -27.33 34.11 -25.36
C GLY A 186 -25.84 34.07 -25.73
N SER A 187 -25.57 33.88 -27.03
CA SER A 187 -24.22 33.89 -27.63
C SER A 187 -23.64 35.29 -27.91
N SER A 188 -24.27 36.38 -27.43
CA SER A 188 -24.10 37.74 -27.97
C SER A 188 -23.77 38.82 -26.92
N LEU A 189 -23.46 38.41 -25.70
CA LEU A 189 -23.19 39.28 -24.54
C LEU A 189 -21.68 39.39 -24.30
N SER A 190 -21.13 40.61 -24.31
CA SER A 190 -19.69 40.83 -24.28
C SER A 190 -19.08 40.77 -22.86
N THR A 191 -18.81 39.55 -22.38
CA THR A 191 -17.82 39.19 -21.33
C THR A 191 -18.08 39.56 -19.86
N SER A 192 -17.29 38.90 -18.99
CA SER A 192 -17.00 39.23 -17.57
C SER A 192 -17.86 38.68 -16.41
N PHE A 193 -18.75 37.71 -16.63
CA PHE A 193 -19.46 36.98 -15.54
C PHE A 193 -19.03 35.51 -15.40
N THR A 194 -19.15 34.96 -14.18
CA THR A 194 -18.65 33.61 -13.83
C THR A 194 -19.58 32.45 -14.19
N SER A 195 -20.86 32.71 -14.44
CA SER A 195 -21.81 31.69 -14.88
C SER A 195 -22.87 32.30 -15.79
N PHE A 196 -23.24 31.55 -16.82
CA PHE A 196 -24.27 31.89 -17.79
C PHE A 196 -25.27 30.75 -17.85
N GLU A 197 -26.54 31.03 -17.59
CA GLU A 197 -27.60 30.03 -17.73
C GLU A 197 -28.10 30.02 -19.19
N PRO A 198 -28.19 28.85 -19.85
CA PRO A 198 -28.67 28.76 -21.22
C PRO A 198 -30.07 29.36 -21.39
N TRP A 199 -30.32 29.96 -22.57
CA TRP A 199 -31.60 30.62 -22.86
C TRP A 199 -32.78 29.64 -22.82
N GLU A 200 -33.71 29.88 -21.90
CA GLU A 200 -34.94 29.09 -21.78
C GLU A 200 -35.94 29.48 -22.88
N ARG A 201 -36.11 28.61 -23.87
CA ARG A 201 -37.08 28.78 -24.96
C ARG A 201 -38.53 28.96 -24.47
N ALA A 202 -38.89 28.44 -23.30
CA ALA A 202 -40.24 28.55 -22.73
C ALA A 202 -40.53 29.91 -22.06
N SER A 203 -39.57 30.47 -21.31
CA SER A 203 -39.72 31.77 -20.64
C SER A 203 -39.32 32.96 -21.52
N ARG A 204 -38.53 32.68 -22.58
CA ARG A 204 -37.88 33.66 -23.47
C ARG A 204 -36.89 34.56 -22.72
N THR A 205 -36.28 34.07 -21.63
CA THR A 205 -35.37 34.86 -20.77
C THR A 205 -33.92 34.37 -20.74
N SER A 206 -33.00 35.31 -20.54
CA SER A 206 -31.57 35.08 -20.23
C SER A 206 -31.25 35.72 -18.88
N CYS A 207 -30.48 35.05 -18.02
CA CYS A 207 -30.13 35.51 -16.67
C CYS A 207 -28.64 35.32 -16.38
N PHE A 208 -28.04 36.22 -15.58
CA PHE A 208 -26.66 36.12 -15.11
C PHE A 208 -26.51 36.52 -13.63
N LYS A 209 -25.55 35.89 -12.91
CA LYS A 209 -25.22 36.23 -11.52
C LYS A 209 -23.96 37.13 -11.49
N PRO A 210 -23.98 38.27 -10.77
CA PRO A 210 -22.76 39.05 -10.51
C PRO A 210 -21.71 38.23 -9.75
N ARG A 211 -20.43 38.58 -9.88
CA ARG A 211 -19.34 37.94 -9.11
C ARG A 211 -19.26 38.57 -7.72
N TYR A 212 -18.65 37.87 -6.77
CA TYR A 212 -18.46 38.34 -5.39
C TYR A 212 -17.80 39.73 -5.30
N ASN A 213 -16.82 40.01 -6.17
CA ASN A 213 -16.13 41.30 -6.22
C ASN A 213 -16.92 42.41 -6.94
N ASP A 214 -17.98 42.08 -7.69
CA ASP A 214 -18.83 43.06 -8.37
C ASP A 214 -19.93 43.63 -7.44
N ILE A 215 -20.06 43.09 -6.23
CA ILE A 215 -21.01 43.58 -5.22
C ILE A 215 -20.57 44.97 -4.73
N CYS A 216 -21.53 45.86 -4.52
CA CYS A 216 -21.34 47.30 -4.28
C CYS A 216 -20.74 48.06 -5.48
N THR A 217 -21.01 47.61 -6.72
CA THR A 217 -20.57 48.30 -7.96
C THR A 217 -21.70 48.49 -8.97
N ASP A 218 -21.53 49.47 -9.87
CA ASP A 218 -22.40 49.67 -11.03
C ASP A 218 -21.81 48.96 -12.26
N LEU A 219 -22.52 47.95 -12.76
CA LEU A 219 -22.11 47.20 -13.95
C LEU A 219 -22.79 47.73 -15.21
N THR A 220 -21.99 47.95 -16.25
CA THR A 220 -22.45 48.17 -17.63
C THR A 220 -22.21 46.90 -18.43
N PHE A 221 -23.23 46.36 -19.09
CA PHE A 221 -23.09 45.23 -20.01
C PHE A 221 -23.51 45.63 -21.42
N THR A 222 -22.93 44.95 -22.42
CA THR A 222 -23.13 45.26 -23.83
C THR A 222 -23.56 44.01 -24.59
N ILE A 223 -24.52 44.18 -25.50
CA ILE A 223 -24.98 43.16 -26.45
C ILE A 223 -24.55 43.61 -27.84
N GLU A 224 -23.75 42.80 -28.53
CA GLU A 224 -23.20 43.16 -29.84
C GLU A 224 -23.49 42.06 -30.88
N LYS A 225 -24.34 42.41 -31.86
CA LYS A 225 -24.73 41.52 -32.97
C LYS A 225 -25.27 42.38 -34.12
N CYS A 226 -25.27 41.85 -35.35
CA CYS A 226 -25.68 42.62 -36.54
C CYS A 226 -24.87 43.92 -36.78
N GLY A 227 -23.67 44.07 -36.23
CA GLY A 227 -22.92 45.34 -36.25
C GLY A 227 -23.58 46.46 -35.44
N LYS A 228 -24.47 46.12 -34.50
CA LYS A 228 -25.14 47.04 -33.58
C LYS A 228 -24.81 46.67 -32.14
N THR A 229 -24.64 47.69 -31.31
CA THR A 229 -24.03 47.59 -29.98
C THR A 229 -24.96 48.25 -28.96
N PHE A 230 -25.63 47.46 -28.13
CA PHE A 230 -26.64 47.93 -27.17
C PHE A 230 -26.08 47.88 -25.74
N GLN A 231 -26.05 49.02 -25.04
CA GLN A 231 -25.53 49.14 -23.68
C GLN A 231 -26.64 49.32 -22.65
N TYR A 232 -26.44 48.72 -21.47
CA TYR A 232 -27.39 48.74 -20.36
C TYR A 232 -26.64 48.71 -19.01
N ASN A 233 -27.15 49.46 -18.02
CA ASN A 233 -26.51 49.60 -16.70
C ASN A 233 -27.38 48.98 -15.59
N LYS A 234 -26.76 48.35 -14.58
CA LYS A 234 -27.41 47.80 -13.39
C LYS A 234 -26.49 47.94 -12.18
N SER A 235 -27.00 48.59 -11.12
CA SER A 235 -26.34 48.64 -9.81
C SER A 235 -26.49 47.32 -9.05
N ILE A 236 -25.40 46.83 -8.46
CA ILE A 236 -25.36 45.58 -7.67
C ILE A 236 -25.20 45.93 -6.19
N THR A 237 -26.32 46.02 -5.49
CA THR A 237 -26.38 46.30 -4.04
C THR A 237 -26.01 45.09 -3.18
N VAL A 238 -25.87 45.31 -1.87
CA VAL A 238 -25.60 44.25 -0.87
C VAL A 238 -26.71 43.18 -0.80
N ASP A 239 -27.88 43.44 -1.40
CA ASP A 239 -28.95 42.44 -1.58
C ASP A 239 -28.47 41.23 -2.38
N PHE A 240 -27.56 41.44 -3.34
CA PHE A 240 -26.93 40.38 -4.15
C PHE A 240 -25.85 39.59 -3.39
N LEU A 241 -25.43 40.02 -2.19
CA LEU A 241 -24.47 39.28 -1.37
C LEU A 241 -25.07 37.95 -0.88
N ASP A 242 -24.43 36.88 -1.29
CA ASP A 242 -24.71 35.50 -0.92
C ASP A 242 -23.88 35.14 0.33
N PRO A 243 -24.50 34.99 1.54
CA PRO A 243 -23.74 34.78 2.77
C PRO A 243 -22.96 33.46 2.82
N SER A 244 -23.21 32.53 1.88
CA SER A 244 -22.44 31.29 1.73
C SER A 244 -21.08 31.48 1.05
N GLN A 245 -20.88 32.62 0.35
CA GLN A 245 -19.63 32.94 -0.35
C GLN A 245 -18.62 33.71 0.52
N ILE A 246 -18.99 34.09 1.75
CA ILE A 246 -18.08 34.74 2.69
C ILE A 246 -17.14 33.67 3.26
N ASN A 247 -15.85 33.74 2.91
CA ASN A 247 -14.86 32.83 3.45
C ASN A 247 -14.47 33.24 4.88
N HIS A 248 -14.28 32.25 5.76
CA HIS A 248 -14.04 32.43 7.19
C HIS A 248 -12.77 31.69 7.61
N THR A 249 -11.82 32.37 8.28
CA THR A 249 -10.69 31.66 8.89
C THR A 249 -11.14 30.89 10.13
N VAL A 250 -10.83 29.59 10.17
CA VAL A 250 -11.16 28.72 11.32
C VAL A 250 -10.12 28.93 12.43
N PRO A 251 -10.50 29.30 13.67
CA PRO A 251 -9.53 29.54 14.72
C PRO A 251 -8.85 28.24 15.19
N THR A 252 -7.51 28.22 15.14
CA THR A 252 -6.69 27.09 15.60
C THR A 252 -5.99 27.35 16.94
N LYS A 253 -6.10 28.57 17.48
CA LYS A 253 -5.45 29.02 18.72
C LYS A 253 -6.42 29.84 19.58
N LEU A 254 -6.09 30.02 20.87
CA LEU A 254 -6.84 30.90 21.78
C LEU A 254 -6.06 32.18 22.12
N PRO A 255 -6.70 33.37 22.12
CA PRO A 255 -8.13 33.63 21.84
C PRO A 255 -8.50 33.39 20.37
N GLY A 256 -9.68 32.81 20.14
CA GLY A 256 -10.09 32.33 18.82
C GLY A 256 -10.73 33.42 17.98
N ILE A 257 -9.94 34.08 17.13
CA ILE A 257 -10.38 35.14 16.21
C ILE A 257 -10.85 34.51 14.89
N ILE A 258 -12.05 34.88 14.43
CA ILE A 258 -12.57 34.53 13.09
C ILE A 258 -12.45 35.78 12.21
N GLU A 259 -11.69 35.71 11.12
CA GLU A 259 -11.51 36.81 10.17
C GLU A 259 -12.30 36.50 8.87
N PRO A 260 -13.30 37.31 8.50
CA PRO A 260 -14.02 37.17 7.25
C PRO A 260 -13.32 37.86 6.07
N GLN A 261 -13.36 37.23 4.90
CA GLN A 261 -12.99 37.88 3.65
C GLN A 261 -14.23 38.51 3.02
N LEU A 262 -14.46 39.81 3.30
CA LEU A 262 -15.57 40.61 2.76
C LEU A 262 -15.31 41.08 1.31
N PRO A 263 -16.34 41.46 0.52
CA PRO A 263 -16.16 42.03 -0.81
C PRO A 263 -15.37 43.36 -0.75
N PRO A 264 -14.33 43.55 -1.58
CA PRO A 264 -13.40 44.68 -1.45
C PRO A 264 -14.05 46.05 -1.73
N ASN A 265 -15.16 46.08 -2.47
CA ASN A 265 -15.86 47.30 -2.88
C ASN A 265 -16.97 47.73 -1.89
N CYS A 266 -17.16 47.00 -0.78
CA CYS A 266 -18.21 47.28 0.23
C CYS A 266 -17.61 47.78 1.56
N PRO A 267 -17.05 49.01 1.64
CA PRO A 267 -16.27 49.48 2.80
C PRO A 267 -17.09 49.67 4.10
N ASN A 268 -18.42 49.67 4.02
CA ASN A 268 -19.31 49.88 5.17
C ASN A 268 -19.81 48.56 5.80
N LEU A 269 -19.30 47.41 5.34
CA LEU A 269 -19.63 46.09 5.89
C LEU A 269 -18.74 45.70 7.08
N SER A 270 -19.35 45.15 8.11
CA SER A 270 -18.68 44.45 9.22
C SER A 270 -19.41 43.15 9.59
N ILE A 271 -18.76 42.26 10.35
CA ILE A 271 -19.37 41.03 10.85
C ILE A 271 -19.04 40.83 12.32
N ASP A 272 -20.06 40.80 13.18
CA ASP A 272 -19.92 40.49 14.60
C ASP A 272 -20.27 39.01 14.86
N TYR A 273 -19.32 38.22 15.37
CA TYR A 273 -19.53 36.80 15.65
C TYR A 273 -20.06 36.55 17.06
N THR A 274 -21.08 35.70 17.16
CA THR A 274 -21.60 35.15 18.41
C THR A 274 -21.41 33.63 18.41
N CYS A 275 -20.82 33.09 19.49
CA CYS A 275 -20.43 31.68 19.56
C CYS A 275 -21.20 30.92 20.64
N GLN A 276 -21.77 29.77 20.29
CA GLN A 276 -22.52 28.89 21.19
C GLN A 276 -21.73 27.61 21.48
N GLY A 277 -21.44 27.35 22.75
CA GLY A 277 -20.67 26.17 23.22
C GLY A 277 -21.50 25.11 23.95
N GLY A 278 -22.82 25.28 23.99
CA GLY A 278 -23.77 24.45 24.72
C GLY A 278 -25.20 24.98 24.55
N PRO A 279 -26.23 24.28 25.07
CA PRO A 279 -27.63 24.58 24.73
C PRO A 279 -28.13 25.99 25.13
N THR A 280 -27.47 26.68 26.07
CA THR A 280 -27.94 27.97 26.61
C THR A 280 -26.87 29.07 26.81
N GLU A 281 -25.57 28.80 26.59
CA GLU A 281 -24.51 29.82 26.70
C GLU A 281 -24.07 30.34 25.33
N ILE A 282 -24.34 31.63 25.07
CA ILE A 282 -23.67 32.42 24.03
C ILE A 282 -22.46 33.11 24.66
N LYS A 283 -21.30 33.04 24.02
CA LYS A 283 -20.04 33.64 24.46
C LYS A 283 -19.41 34.48 23.34
N GLU A 284 -18.71 35.54 23.75
CA GLU A 284 -17.83 36.33 22.91
C GLU A 284 -16.55 35.55 22.59
N TRP A 285 -15.89 35.86 21.48
CA TRP A 285 -14.66 35.21 21.02
C TRP A 285 -13.49 35.30 22.03
N SER A 286 -13.47 36.34 22.87
CA SER A 286 -12.51 36.54 23.96
C SER A 286 -12.77 35.68 25.20
N LYS A 287 -13.92 34.99 25.27
CA LYS A 287 -14.40 34.17 26.41
C LYS A 287 -14.55 32.68 26.04
N LEU A 288 -13.94 32.24 24.93
CA LEU A 288 -13.95 30.86 24.48
C LEU A 288 -13.02 29.98 25.34
N GLU A 289 -13.45 28.75 25.61
CA GLU A 289 -12.73 27.76 26.40
C GLU A 289 -12.15 26.66 25.48
N PRO A 290 -10.95 26.13 25.74
CA PRO A 290 -10.39 25.06 24.94
C PRO A 290 -11.17 23.74 25.12
N PHE A 291 -10.91 22.79 24.22
CA PHE A 291 -11.53 21.46 24.19
C PHE A 291 -13.06 21.44 24.04
N THR A 292 -13.67 22.61 23.79
CA THR A 292 -15.11 22.82 23.65
C THR A 292 -15.49 22.99 22.19
N ASN A 293 -16.54 22.29 21.73
CA ASN A 293 -17.11 22.49 20.39
C ASN A 293 -17.93 23.78 20.38
N TYR A 294 -17.57 24.73 19.52
CA TYR A 294 -18.35 25.94 19.28
C TYR A 294 -19.03 25.91 17.91
N SER A 295 -20.24 26.45 17.86
CA SER A 295 -20.93 26.85 16.63
C SER A 295 -21.11 28.37 16.68
N CYS A 296 -20.53 29.09 15.72
CA CYS A 296 -20.50 30.54 15.69
C CYS A 296 -21.22 31.10 14.46
N THR A 297 -22.04 32.13 14.67
CA THR A 297 -22.79 32.82 13.61
C THR A 297 -22.38 34.29 13.61
N GLY A 298 -21.96 34.78 12.44
CA GLY A 298 -21.69 36.20 12.20
C GLY A 298 -22.95 36.96 11.84
N GLN A 299 -23.17 38.11 12.46
CA GLN A 299 -24.16 39.09 12.04
C GLN A 299 -23.51 40.06 11.06
N ILE A 300 -23.89 39.98 9.77
CA ILE A 300 -23.41 40.88 8.73
C ILE A 300 -24.13 42.21 8.90
N LYS A 301 -23.37 43.29 9.11
CA LYS A 301 -23.87 44.64 9.35
C LYS A 301 -23.42 45.58 8.25
N GLU A 302 -24.33 46.43 7.79
CA GLU A 302 -24.02 47.58 6.97
C GLU A 302 -24.38 48.84 7.76
N ASN A 303 -23.45 49.78 7.93
CA ASN A 303 -23.64 50.99 8.75
C ASN A 303 -24.15 50.67 10.18
N ASN A 304 -23.65 49.59 10.80
CA ASN A 304 -24.08 48.99 12.08
C ASN A 304 -25.51 48.38 12.13
N VAL A 305 -26.26 48.37 11.03
CA VAL A 305 -27.56 47.68 10.93
C VAL A 305 -27.36 46.25 10.43
N THR A 306 -27.83 45.26 11.18
CA THR A 306 -27.73 43.84 10.76
C THR A 306 -28.66 43.56 9.59
N ILE A 307 -28.09 43.12 8.45
CA ILE A 307 -28.81 42.86 7.21
C ILE A 307 -29.05 41.37 6.94
N LYS A 308 -28.06 40.52 7.23
CA LYS A 308 -28.05 39.07 6.96
C LYS A 308 -27.17 38.38 8.01
N ASN A 309 -27.34 37.06 8.21
CA ASN A 309 -26.42 36.25 9.01
C ASN A 309 -25.50 35.44 8.08
N THR A 310 -24.29 35.12 8.55
CA THR A 310 -23.37 34.20 7.86
C THR A 310 -23.85 32.76 7.98
N THR A 311 -23.22 31.85 7.22
CA THR A 311 -23.23 30.42 7.56
C THR A 311 -22.61 30.15 8.94
N ILE A 312 -22.96 29.03 9.57
CA ILE A 312 -22.48 28.67 10.91
C ILE A 312 -21.07 28.08 10.81
N VAL A 313 -20.08 28.78 11.36
CA VAL A 313 -18.69 28.31 11.49
C VAL A 313 -18.60 27.39 12.71
N LYS A 314 -18.14 26.14 12.53
CA LYS A 314 -17.98 25.17 13.62
C LYS A 314 -16.51 24.83 13.85
N PHE A 315 -16.05 24.90 15.10
CA PHE A 315 -14.65 24.57 15.45
C PHE A 315 -14.49 24.17 16.92
N ARG A 316 -13.32 23.62 17.25
CA ARG A 316 -12.88 23.26 18.59
C ARG A 316 -11.37 23.48 18.68
N VAL A 317 -10.92 24.36 19.58
CA VAL A 317 -9.49 24.60 19.80
C VAL A 317 -9.00 23.66 20.91
N ASP A 318 -8.16 22.70 20.54
CA ASP A 318 -7.49 21.82 21.49
C ASP A 318 -6.12 22.39 21.85
N CYS A 319 -5.84 22.53 23.15
CA CYS A 319 -4.51 22.86 23.61
C CYS A 319 -3.62 21.61 23.47
N ASP A 320 -2.51 21.75 22.75
CA ASP A 320 -1.41 20.80 22.67
C ASP A 320 -0.64 20.73 23.99
N LEU A 321 -1.27 20.21 25.05
CA LEU A 321 -0.70 20.17 26.40
C LEU A 321 0.51 19.22 26.49
N LYS A 322 1.70 19.78 26.32
CA LYS A 322 3.00 19.12 26.45
C LYS A 322 3.49 19.22 27.90
N ILE A 323 3.62 18.07 28.56
CA ILE A 323 4.18 17.96 29.92
C ILE A 323 5.70 17.85 29.83
N ALA A 324 6.41 18.67 30.60
CA ALA A 324 7.85 18.57 30.81
C ALA A 324 8.13 18.26 32.29
N PHE A 325 8.56 17.04 32.61
CA PHE A 325 8.92 16.66 33.97
C PHE A 325 10.19 17.38 34.44
N LYS A 326 10.17 17.84 35.69
CA LYS A 326 11.35 18.36 36.40
C LYS A 326 12.06 17.20 37.10
N ASN A 327 13.37 17.28 37.31
CA ASN A 327 14.11 16.28 38.09
C ASN A 327 13.66 16.28 39.56
N ILE A 328 13.52 15.11 40.21
CA ILE A 328 12.85 14.95 41.52
C ILE A 328 13.59 13.97 42.44
N ASP A 329 13.56 14.26 43.73
CA ASP A 329 14.03 13.37 44.81
C ASP A 329 13.03 12.26 45.08
N VAL A 330 13.28 11.10 44.47
CA VAL A 330 12.59 9.85 44.79
C VAL A 330 13.13 9.28 46.09
N THR A 331 12.28 8.65 46.90
CA THR A 331 12.68 7.93 48.12
C THR A 331 12.41 6.43 47.99
N ASN A 332 12.82 5.64 48.98
CA ASN A 332 12.53 4.21 49.03
C ASN A 332 11.03 3.84 49.16
N THR A 333 10.14 4.80 49.45
CA THR A 333 8.71 4.54 49.66
C THR A 333 7.78 5.58 49.04
N SER A 334 8.32 6.59 48.35
CA SER A 334 7.53 7.60 47.62
C SER A 334 8.24 8.17 46.40
N ILE A 335 7.46 8.49 45.38
CA ILE A 335 7.86 9.24 44.17
C ILE A 335 7.05 10.54 44.18
N PRO A 336 7.68 11.71 44.40
CA PRO A 336 7.08 12.98 44.03
C PRO A 336 7.13 13.15 42.51
N LEU A 337 6.14 13.82 41.94
CA LEU A 337 6.04 14.19 40.53
C LEU A 337 5.87 15.70 40.42
N SER A 338 6.62 16.34 39.52
CA SER A 338 6.56 17.78 39.28
C SER A 338 6.86 18.07 37.82
N TRP A 339 6.09 18.97 37.21
CA TRP A 339 6.18 19.28 35.80
C TRP A 339 5.90 20.75 35.50
N ASP A 340 6.32 21.19 34.32
CA ASP A 340 5.70 22.32 33.62
C ASP A 340 4.73 21.79 32.56
N THR A 341 3.71 22.58 32.23
CA THR A 341 2.82 22.32 31.10
C THR A 341 2.94 23.46 30.11
N THR A 342 3.08 23.14 28.83
CA THR A 342 3.18 24.09 27.72
C THR A 342 2.17 23.76 26.63
N SER A 343 1.84 24.72 25.77
CA SER A 343 0.99 24.55 24.59
C SER A 343 1.21 25.72 23.65
N GLU A 344 1.38 25.46 22.37
CA GLU A 344 1.55 26.46 21.31
C GLU A 344 0.21 27.04 20.83
N ASN A 345 -0.89 26.30 20.97
CA ASN A 345 -2.25 26.72 20.63
C ASN A 345 -2.90 27.58 21.72
N CYS A 346 -2.51 27.38 22.99
CA CYS A 346 -3.09 28.04 24.15
C CYS A 346 -2.08 28.86 24.98
N SER A 347 -0.87 29.09 24.45
CA SER A 347 0.26 29.77 25.13
C SER A 347 -0.13 31.04 25.90
N GLY A 348 -0.91 31.94 25.27
CA GLY A 348 -1.36 33.19 25.87
C GLY A 348 -2.45 33.07 26.94
N VAL A 349 -3.11 31.92 27.09
CA VAL A 349 -4.24 31.71 28.01
C VAL A 349 -4.03 30.59 29.03
N LEU A 350 -2.97 29.77 28.88
CA LEU A 350 -2.74 28.54 29.64
C LEU A 350 -2.79 28.73 31.17
N GLY A 351 -2.15 29.80 31.68
CA GLY A 351 -2.17 30.16 33.11
C GLY A 351 -3.52 30.63 33.66
N GLY A 352 -4.49 30.92 32.79
CA GLY A 352 -5.86 31.31 33.15
C GLY A 352 -6.86 30.15 33.19
N LEU A 353 -6.48 28.94 32.77
CA LEU A 353 -7.37 27.79 32.58
C LEU A 353 -7.79 27.13 33.91
N LYS A 354 -8.66 27.79 34.70
CA LYS A 354 -9.15 27.30 36.01
C LYS A 354 -9.82 25.91 36.02
N LYS A 355 -10.16 25.35 34.85
CA LYS A 355 -10.75 24.00 34.68
C LYS A 355 -9.73 22.92 34.29
N LEU A 356 -8.45 23.29 34.13
CA LEU A 356 -7.35 22.37 33.86
C LEU A 356 -6.85 21.76 35.18
N SER A 357 -7.03 20.45 35.30
CA SER A 357 -6.52 19.62 36.38
C SER A 357 -5.66 18.48 35.81
N TYR A 358 -5.14 17.63 36.67
CA TYR A 358 -4.35 16.46 36.28
C TYR A 358 -4.71 15.31 37.22
N ASP A 359 -4.64 14.06 36.75
CA ASP A 359 -4.44 12.89 37.62
C ASP A 359 -2.96 12.50 37.57
N CYS A 360 -2.46 11.91 38.65
CA CYS A 360 -1.17 11.21 38.66
C CYS A 360 -1.34 9.78 39.18
N SER A 361 -0.55 8.85 38.64
CA SER A 361 -0.58 7.42 38.95
C SER A 361 0.84 6.84 38.83
N CYS A 362 1.16 5.80 39.61
CA CYS A 362 2.35 4.96 39.39
C CYS A 362 1.93 3.48 39.45
N HIS A 363 2.52 2.67 38.58
CA HIS A 363 2.35 1.21 38.57
C HIS A 363 3.70 0.49 38.40
N LYS A 364 3.82 -0.72 38.98
CA LYS A 364 5.07 -1.48 39.04
C LYS A 364 5.37 -2.12 37.68
N THR A 365 6.57 -1.91 37.16
CA THR A 365 6.97 -2.29 35.77
C THR A 365 7.41 -3.76 35.66
N SER A 366 6.66 -4.68 36.25
CA SER A 366 7.00 -6.12 36.30
C SER A 366 6.08 -6.97 35.41
N SER A 367 6.63 -7.47 34.31
CA SER A 367 6.21 -8.69 33.56
C SER A 367 4.73 -9.08 33.55
N VAL A 368 4.08 -8.87 32.38
CA VAL A 368 3.06 -9.71 31.72
C VAL A 368 2.00 -10.42 32.60
N ASN A 369 0.72 -10.12 32.33
CA ASN A 369 -0.48 -10.85 32.76
C ASN A 369 -0.79 -10.89 34.26
N GLN A 370 -1.22 -9.74 34.80
CA GLN A 370 -2.24 -9.72 35.85
C GLN A 370 -3.07 -8.43 35.82
N LYS A 371 -4.38 -8.52 35.51
CA LYS A 371 -5.32 -7.40 35.63
C LYS A 371 -5.62 -7.16 37.11
N HIS A 372 -5.58 -5.89 37.51
CA HIS A 372 -5.65 -5.38 38.89
C HIS A 372 -4.52 -5.79 39.84
N HIS A 373 -3.66 -4.83 40.21
CA HIS A 373 -3.62 -4.35 41.60
C HIS A 373 -2.95 -2.96 41.74
N ASN A 374 -3.54 -2.13 42.59
CA ASN A 374 -2.91 -0.99 43.30
C ASN A 374 -2.24 0.13 42.46
N SER A 375 -2.98 0.77 41.55
CA SER A 375 -2.61 2.12 41.08
C SER A 375 -2.80 3.13 42.23
N ILE A 376 -1.70 3.63 42.82
CA ILE A 376 -1.79 4.65 43.87
C ILE A 376 -2.00 6.01 43.20
N LYS A 377 -3.19 6.60 43.39
CA LYS A 377 -3.57 7.91 42.84
C LYS A 377 -3.51 8.99 43.90
N ALA A 378 -3.03 10.17 43.52
CA ALA A 378 -3.10 11.38 44.33
C ALA A 378 -3.73 12.53 43.53
N ASN A 379 -4.34 13.49 44.22
CA ASN A 379 -4.89 14.71 43.60
C ASN A 379 -3.81 15.80 43.60
N PRO A 380 -3.31 16.25 42.43
CA PRO A 380 -2.20 17.18 42.34
C PRO A 380 -2.58 18.63 42.66
N SER A 381 -1.64 19.35 43.27
CA SER A 381 -1.70 20.79 43.45
C SER A 381 -0.78 21.46 42.43
N GLY A 382 -1.34 22.23 41.48
CA GLY A 382 -0.59 23.19 40.66
C GLY A 382 0.69 22.67 39.98
N GLY A 383 0.63 21.52 39.30
CA GLY A 383 1.79 20.93 38.62
C GLY A 383 2.72 20.09 39.51
N THR A 384 2.23 19.70 40.70
CA THR A 384 2.93 18.78 41.62
C THR A 384 2.01 17.71 42.20
N CYS A 385 2.56 16.52 42.43
CA CYS A 385 1.92 15.34 43.01
C CYS A 385 2.93 14.58 43.88
N THR A 386 2.47 13.79 44.85
CA THR A 386 3.34 12.84 45.56
C THR A 386 2.62 11.52 45.78
N ILE A 387 3.24 10.43 45.33
CA ILE A 387 2.70 9.07 45.40
C ILE A 387 3.54 8.30 46.43
N SER A 388 2.91 7.80 47.48
CA SER A 388 3.56 7.19 48.65
C SER A 388 2.98 5.81 48.97
N GLY A 389 3.70 5.01 49.75
CA GLY A 389 3.37 3.60 50.00
C GLY A 389 3.89 2.66 48.92
N LEU A 390 4.93 3.09 48.19
CA LEU A 390 5.60 2.29 47.17
C LEU A 390 6.56 1.27 47.81
N ALA A 391 6.84 0.19 47.10
CA ALA A 391 7.85 -0.80 47.51
C ALA A 391 9.27 -0.25 47.29
N PRO A 392 10.24 -0.51 48.18
CA PRO A 392 11.64 -0.17 47.95
C PRO A 392 12.28 -0.94 46.79
N PHE A 393 13.36 -0.38 46.24
CA PHE A 393 14.13 -0.90 45.11
C PHE A 393 13.26 -1.53 44.01
N THR A 394 12.23 -0.79 43.59
CA THR A 394 11.23 -1.25 42.65
C THR A 394 11.05 -0.22 41.55
N LYS A 395 11.07 -0.69 40.31
CA LYS A 395 10.80 0.11 39.11
C LYS A 395 9.31 0.41 39.00
N TYR A 396 8.98 1.70 38.94
CA TYR A 396 7.64 2.20 38.72
C TYR A 396 7.59 3.07 37.46
N TYR A 397 6.63 2.78 36.59
CA TYR A 397 6.21 3.72 35.55
C TYR A 397 5.17 4.66 36.17
N CYS A 398 5.43 5.95 36.11
CA CYS A 398 4.62 6.99 36.72
C CYS A 398 4.12 7.96 35.65
N GLU A 399 2.83 8.22 35.65
CA GLU A 399 2.14 8.96 34.59
C GLU A 399 1.39 10.17 35.14
N VAL A 400 1.29 11.21 34.31
CA VAL A 400 0.44 12.38 34.55
C VAL A 400 -0.53 12.53 33.39
N GLN A 401 -1.81 12.59 33.72
CA GLN A 401 -2.93 12.65 32.79
C GLN A 401 -3.60 14.04 32.89
N PRO A 402 -3.40 14.96 31.94
CA PRO A 402 -4.12 16.22 31.88
C PRO A 402 -5.63 15.99 31.73
N LYS A 403 -6.41 16.76 32.49
CA LYS A 403 -7.86 16.78 32.44
C LYS A 403 -8.38 18.20 32.28
N TYR A 404 -9.39 18.40 31.43
CA TYR A 404 -10.16 19.63 31.39
C TYR A 404 -11.59 19.31 31.78
N ASN A 405 -12.14 20.02 32.76
CA ASN A 405 -13.49 19.80 33.27
C ASN A 405 -13.75 18.31 33.64
N ASN A 406 -12.80 17.72 34.37
CA ASN A 406 -12.73 16.30 34.77
C ASN A 406 -12.67 15.24 33.65
N LYS A 407 -12.58 15.62 32.37
CA LYS A 407 -12.35 14.69 31.25
C LYS A 407 -10.89 14.70 30.82
N ASN A 408 -10.33 13.53 30.50
CA ASN A 408 -8.99 13.42 29.90
C ASN A 408 -8.98 14.16 28.55
N VAL A 409 -7.94 14.96 28.27
CA VAL A 409 -7.87 15.79 27.05
C VAL A 409 -6.64 15.54 26.17
N THR A 410 -5.59 14.92 26.69
CA THR A 410 -4.42 14.45 25.94
C THR A 410 -4.05 13.05 26.42
N LYS A 411 -3.17 12.32 25.70
CA LYS A 411 -2.60 11.07 26.21
C LYS A 411 -1.81 11.34 27.51
N PRO A 412 -1.78 10.42 28.49
CA PRO A 412 -0.97 10.59 29.69
C PRO A 412 0.52 10.62 29.31
N THR A 413 1.29 11.51 29.94
CA THR A 413 2.75 11.57 29.76
C THR A 413 3.41 10.82 30.91
N GLY A 414 4.28 9.85 30.58
CA GLY A 414 4.96 9.00 31.56
C GLY A 414 6.42 9.34 31.79
N VAL A 415 6.91 9.00 32.98
CA VAL A 415 8.31 8.96 33.37
C VAL A 415 8.54 7.71 34.23
N THR A 416 9.68 7.04 34.05
CA THR A 416 10.01 5.84 34.84
C THR A 416 10.99 6.20 35.95
N HIS A 417 10.69 5.78 37.17
CA HIS A 417 11.51 6.01 38.35
C HIS A 417 11.69 4.71 39.15
N ASP A 418 12.91 4.46 39.59
CA ASP A 418 13.24 3.38 40.51
C ASP A 418 13.23 3.94 41.94
N THR A 419 12.51 3.31 42.87
CA THR A 419 12.56 3.68 44.30
C THR A 419 13.90 3.32 44.92
N GLU A 420 14.37 4.09 45.89
CA GLU A 420 15.64 3.81 46.58
C GLU A 420 15.59 2.49 47.39
N ALA A 421 16.76 2.02 47.85
CA ALA A 421 16.86 0.83 48.67
C ALA A 421 16.17 0.99 50.05
N GLY A 422 15.54 -0.09 50.51
CA GLY A 422 14.96 -0.24 51.84
C GLY A 422 15.75 -1.21 52.70
N ILE A 423 15.40 -1.32 53.97
CA ILE A 423 16.05 -2.27 54.89
C ILE A 423 15.61 -3.71 54.52
N PRO A 424 16.53 -4.67 54.34
CA PRO A 424 16.19 -6.08 54.13
C PRO A 424 15.40 -6.70 55.30
N THR A 425 14.58 -7.71 55.01
CA THR A 425 14.01 -8.59 56.06
C THR A 425 15.12 -9.31 56.86
N GLY A 426 14.78 -9.79 58.06
CA GLY A 426 15.72 -10.47 58.95
C GLY A 426 15.95 -11.96 58.63
N ILE A 427 17.05 -12.51 59.16
CA ILE A 427 17.39 -13.94 59.02
C ILE A 427 16.32 -14.83 59.68
N THR A 428 15.75 -15.77 58.92
CA THR A 428 14.64 -16.63 59.40
C THR A 428 15.16 -17.79 60.25
N LEU A 429 16.24 -18.46 59.83
CA LEU A 429 16.86 -19.60 60.51
C LEU A 429 18.39 -19.45 60.57
N LEU A 430 19.06 -19.90 61.62
CA LEU A 430 20.52 -19.87 61.75
C LEU A 430 21.03 -21.12 62.48
N LYS A 431 22.15 -21.70 62.02
CA LYS A 431 22.82 -22.87 62.61
C LYS A 431 24.34 -22.71 62.52
N ALA A 432 25.07 -23.09 63.57
CA ALA A 432 26.53 -23.17 63.60
C ALA A 432 26.98 -24.57 64.01
N LYS A 433 28.08 -25.08 63.43
CA LYS A 433 28.63 -26.41 63.69
C LYS A 433 30.14 -26.42 63.42
N ALA A 434 30.93 -27.04 64.28
CA ALA A 434 32.31 -27.35 63.94
C ALA A 434 32.40 -28.54 62.96
N VAL A 435 33.26 -28.40 61.96
CA VAL A 435 33.37 -29.36 60.83
C VAL A 435 34.78 -29.89 60.64
N ASP A 436 35.79 -29.15 61.06
CA ASP A 436 37.19 -29.54 61.02
C ASP A 436 37.95 -28.84 62.17
N HIS A 437 39.23 -29.16 62.31
CA HIS A 437 40.01 -28.97 63.52
C HIS A 437 40.15 -27.51 64.00
N ASN A 438 40.20 -26.51 63.11
CA ASN A 438 40.11 -25.09 63.45
C ASN A 438 38.88 -24.41 62.81
N VAL A 439 37.83 -25.17 62.48
CA VAL A 439 36.79 -24.73 61.54
C VAL A 439 35.37 -24.84 62.09
N ILE A 440 34.68 -23.70 62.19
CA ILE A 440 33.23 -23.60 62.41
C ILE A 440 32.52 -23.17 61.12
N GLN A 441 31.65 -24.04 60.61
CA GLN A 441 30.74 -23.73 59.51
C GLN A 441 29.40 -23.22 60.04
N VAL A 442 28.80 -22.26 59.35
CA VAL A 442 27.58 -21.57 59.76
C VAL A 442 26.65 -21.41 58.57
N THR A 443 25.42 -21.87 58.69
CA THR A 443 24.41 -21.84 57.62
C THR A 443 23.15 -21.12 58.08
N CYS A 444 22.55 -20.28 57.24
CA CYS A 444 21.31 -19.57 57.58
C CYS A 444 20.26 -19.58 56.46
N GLY A 445 18.99 -19.50 56.84
CA GLY A 445 17.84 -19.36 55.96
C GLY A 445 17.34 -17.93 55.91
N TYR A 446 16.85 -17.52 54.74
CA TYR A 446 16.37 -16.18 54.47
C TYR A 446 15.26 -16.21 53.40
N GLU A 447 14.18 -15.46 53.64
CA GLU A 447 13.00 -15.39 52.78
C GLU A 447 12.68 -13.91 52.45
N GLN A 448 12.08 -13.70 51.28
CA GLN A 448 11.92 -12.39 50.64
C GLN A 448 11.07 -11.39 51.46
N PRO A 449 11.18 -10.05 51.23
CA PRO A 449 12.00 -9.37 50.20
C PRO A 449 13.31 -8.73 50.68
N LEU A 450 14.28 -8.66 49.76
CA LEU A 450 15.60 -8.05 49.94
C LEU A 450 15.56 -6.50 50.00
N ASN A 451 14.51 -5.88 49.44
CA ASN A 451 14.33 -4.42 49.38
C ASN A 451 15.52 -3.66 48.74
N GLY A 452 16.29 -4.31 47.88
CA GLY A 452 17.50 -3.80 47.24
C GLY A 452 17.88 -4.67 46.02
N PRO A 453 19.02 -4.38 45.36
CA PRO A 453 19.39 -5.02 44.10
C PRO A 453 19.48 -6.55 44.20
N VAL A 454 18.67 -7.24 43.40
CA VAL A 454 18.60 -8.71 43.35
C VAL A 454 19.96 -9.27 42.90
N GLY A 455 20.56 -10.13 43.74
CA GLY A 455 21.93 -10.64 43.54
C GLY A 455 22.98 -9.94 44.41
N ASN A 456 22.76 -8.70 44.85
CA ASN A 456 23.63 -7.98 45.80
C ASN A 456 23.30 -8.29 47.27
N GLN A 457 22.61 -9.39 47.53
CA GLN A 457 22.39 -9.90 48.88
C GLN A 457 23.69 -10.39 49.50
N VAL A 458 24.22 -9.62 50.43
CA VAL A 458 25.43 -9.92 51.19
C VAL A 458 25.02 -10.28 52.60
N PHE A 459 25.07 -11.56 52.91
CA PHE A 459 25.03 -12.02 54.29
C PHE A 459 26.34 -11.59 54.96
N MET A 460 26.27 -11.08 56.18
CA MET A 460 27.45 -10.76 56.97
C MET A 460 27.41 -11.54 58.28
N ALA A 461 28.50 -12.20 58.63
CA ALA A 461 28.65 -12.94 59.87
C ALA A 461 29.87 -12.47 60.69
N HIS A 462 29.66 -12.22 61.98
CA HIS A 462 30.69 -11.82 62.94
C HIS A 462 30.90 -12.94 63.97
N LEU A 463 32.13 -13.10 64.47
CA LEU A 463 32.47 -14.17 65.42
C LEU A 463 33.33 -13.74 66.62
N HIS A 464 34.31 -12.84 66.40
CA HIS A 464 35.21 -12.34 67.45
C HIS A 464 35.83 -10.95 67.19
N ALA A 465 35.70 -10.38 65.99
CA ALA A 465 36.19 -9.03 65.66
C ALA A 465 35.37 -8.41 64.52
N ASP A 466 35.65 -8.76 63.27
CA ASP A 466 35.01 -8.17 62.09
C ASP A 466 33.79 -8.96 61.60
N TRP A 467 33.03 -8.32 60.69
CA TRP A 467 31.89 -8.93 59.98
C TRP A 467 32.35 -9.47 58.62
N VAL A 468 32.52 -10.79 58.51
CA VAL A 468 32.85 -11.49 57.26
C VAL A 468 31.62 -11.51 56.34
N SER A 469 31.76 -11.03 55.11
CA SER A 469 30.68 -10.95 54.12
C SER A 469 30.71 -12.10 53.09
N LYS A 470 29.53 -12.62 52.71
CA LYS A 470 29.33 -13.63 51.65
C LYS A 470 27.97 -13.50 50.96
N ASN A 471 27.92 -13.82 49.66
CA ASN A 471 26.70 -13.74 48.85
C ASN A 471 25.73 -14.93 49.08
N LYS A 472 26.22 -15.99 49.73
CA LYS A 472 25.40 -17.09 50.28
C LYS A 472 25.56 -17.09 51.80
N CYS A 473 24.51 -17.49 52.52
CA CYS A 473 24.55 -17.60 53.98
C CYS A 473 25.21 -18.92 54.43
N GLU A 474 26.45 -19.13 54.00
CA GLU A 474 27.27 -20.32 54.24
C GLU A 474 28.69 -19.86 54.63
N PHE A 475 28.85 -19.46 55.90
CA PHE A 475 30.13 -19.01 56.43
C PHE A 475 30.96 -20.19 56.90
N GLU A 476 32.27 -20.00 56.88
CA GLU A 476 33.21 -20.97 57.38
C GLU A 476 34.37 -20.22 58.00
N PHE A 477 34.39 -20.19 59.32
CA PHE A 477 35.41 -19.55 60.13
C PHE A 477 36.49 -20.60 60.39
N LYS A 478 37.53 -20.58 59.56
CA LYS A 478 38.76 -21.37 59.71
C LYS A 478 39.72 -20.69 60.68
N ASP A 479 40.83 -21.36 60.99
CA ASP A 479 41.97 -20.81 61.75
C ASP A 479 41.60 -20.28 63.15
N LEU A 480 40.47 -20.73 63.68
CA LEU A 480 40.02 -20.47 65.04
C LEU A 480 40.89 -21.20 66.07
N SER A 481 41.04 -20.61 67.25
CA SER A 481 41.77 -21.20 68.36
C SER A 481 41.21 -22.59 68.67
N TYR A 482 42.11 -23.56 68.58
CA TYR A 482 41.90 -24.95 68.92
C TYR A 482 41.22 -25.12 70.31
N SER A 483 40.26 -26.04 70.40
CA SER A 483 39.44 -26.30 71.60
C SER A 483 38.67 -25.11 72.20
N THR A 484 38.35 -24.06 71.42
CA THR A 484 37.69 -22.83 71.91
C THR A 484 36.24 -22.71 71.43
N GLN A 485 35.34 -22.23 72.30
CA GLN A 485 33.92 -21.97 71.97
C GLN A 485 33.72 -20.54 71.46
N TYR A 486 32.92 -20.39 70.40
CA TYR A 486 32.65 -19.12 69.74
C TYR A 486 31.15 -18.90 69.48
N THR A 487 30.71 -17.63 69.47
CA THR A 487 29.33 -17.21 69.19
C THR A 487 29.29 -16.33 67.95
N VAL A 488 28.60 -16.82 66.92
CA VAL A 488 28.40 -16.16 65.62
C VAL A 488 27.17 -15.26 65.70
N GLU A 489 27.28 -14.04 65.15
CA GLU A 489 26.12 -13.22 64.75
C GLU A 489 26.00 -13.19 63.23
N VAL A 490 24.80 -13.18 62.67
CA VAL A 490 24.54 -13.09 61.21
C VAL A 490 23.41 -12.12 60.89
N LYS A 491 23.64 -11.25 59.89
CA LYS A 491 22.65 -10.32 59.29
C LYS A 491 22.70 -10.42 57.76
N VAL A 492 21.71 -9.86 57.06
CA VAL A 492 21.74 -9.71 55.59
C VAL A 492 21.68 -8.24 55.21
N CYS A 493 22.49 -7.86 54.21
CA CYS A 493 22.55 -6.52 53.65
C CYS A 493 22.29 -6.60 52.13
N ASN A 494 21.82 -5.52 51.52
CA ASN A 494 21.50 -5.47 50.08
C ASN A 494 22.47 -4.57 49.26
N GLY A 495 23.57 -4.16 49.87
CA GLY A 495 24.50 -3.14 49.38
C GLY A 495 24.46 -1.91 50.28
N ASP A 496 23.28 -1.31 50.43
CA ASP A 496 23.11 0.00 51.07
C ASP A 496 22.64 -0.11 52.54
N LEU A 497 21.77 -1.08 52.82
CA LEU A 497 21.12 -1.24 54.13
C LEU A 497 21.20 -2.70 54.63
N CYS A 498 21.19 -2.87 55.95
CA CYS A 498 21.36 -4.15 56.63
C CYS A 498 20.21 -4.47 57.59
N SER A 499 19.82 -5.74 57.66
CA SER A 499 18.93 -6.29 58.68
C SER A 499 19.55 -6.21 60.09
N LYS A 500 18.72 -6.35 61.12
CA LYS A 500 19.20 -6.67 62.47
C LYS A 500 19.84 -8.08 62.49
N PRO A 501 20.87 -8.33 63.32
CA PRO A 501 21.54 -9.62 63.39
C PRO A 501 20.81 -10.67 64.25
N LYS A 502 21.22 -11.93 64.12
CA LYS A 502 20.72 -13.13 64.81
C LYS A 502 21.89 -14.05 65.17
N THR A 503 21.83 -14.82 66.27
CA THR A 503 23.05 -15.44 66.86
C THR A 503 22.98 -16.97 67.07
N ALA A 504 24.15 -17.66 67.07
CA ALA A 504 24.33 -19.10 67.32
C ALA A 504 25.81 -19.47 67.66
N SER A 505 26.12 -20.60 68.32
CA SER A 505 27.47 -20.89 68.86
C SER A 505 28.01 -22.32 68.57
N ALA A 506 29.35 -22.52 68.52
CA ALA A 506 30.03 -23.82 68.29
C ALA A 506 31.53 -23.85 68.78
N THR A 507 32.25 -25.00 68.69
CA THR A 507 33.57 -25.26 69.33
C THR A 507 34.52 -26.20 68.53
N THR A 508 35.84 -25.95 68.48
CA THR A 508 36.88 -26.57 67.57
C THR A 508 37.84 -27.64 68.20
N SER A 509 38.84 -28.20 67.46
CA SER A 509 39.84 -29.22 67.89
C SER A 509 41.35 -28.96 67.52
N TYR A 510 42.09 -29.70 66.64
CA TYR A 510 43.56 -29.48 66.27
C TYR A 510 44.18 -30.24 65.02
N ASN A 511 44.80 -29.57 64.00
CA ASN A 511 45.64 -30.20 62.91
C ASN A 511 46.54 -29.19 62.10
N ASP A 512 47.78 -29.55 61.71
CA ASP A 512 48.88 -28.56 61.57
C ASP A 512 49.83 -28.53 60.33
N LYS A 513 49.78 -29.44 59.32
CA LYS A 513 50.96 -29.63 58.41
C LYS A 513 50.86 -29.50 56.88
N ALA A 514 49.68 -29.46 56.24
CA ALA A 514 49.60 -29.75 54.78
C ALA A 514 49.69 -28.55 53.81
N VAL A 515 49.17 -27.37 54.16
CA VAL A 515 48.72 -26.38 53.14
C VAL A 515 49.83 -25.48 52.58
N ILE A 516 50.82 -25.11 53.39
CA ILE A 516 51.78 -24.02 53.09
C ILE A 516 52.61 -24.30 51.82
N GLY A 517 52.97 -25.56 51.56
CA GLY A 517 53.83 -25.92 50.42
C GLY A 517 53.20 -25.72 49.03
N PHE A 518 51.86 -25.77 48.92
CA PHE A 518 51.18 -25.82 47.61
C PHE A 518 51.01 -24.43 46.98
N LEU A 519 50.82 -23.38 47.79
CA LEU A 519 50.50 -22.03 47.32
C LEU A 519 51.66 -21.29 46.67
N VAL A 520 52.91 -21.55 47.11
CA VAL A 520 54.10 -20.84 46.60
C VAL A 520 54.36 -21.11 45.11
N PHE A 521 54.07 -22.32 44.65
CA PHE A 521 54.30 -22.75 43.26
C PHE A 521 53.39 -22.00 42.25
N LEU A 522 52.12 -21.79 42.58
CA LEU A 522 51.12 -21.16 41.71
C LEU A 522 51.34 -19.65 41.50
N ILE A 523 51.92 -18.96 42.49
CA ILE A 523 52.15 -17.50 42.44
C ILE A 523 53.26 -17.15 41.43
N ILE A 524 54.30 -17.98 41.34
CA ILE A 524 55.42 -17.77 40.41
C ILE A 524 54.95 -17.93 38.95
N LEU A 525 54.17 -18.98 38.67
CA LEU A 525 53.71 -19.31 37.31
C LEU A 525 52.81 -18.20 36.72
N THR A 526 51.89 -17.67 37.53
CA THR A 526 50.92 -16.65 37.10
C THR A 526 51.55 -15.28 36.88
N SER A 527 52.58 -14.93 37.66
CA SER A 527 53.29 -13.64 37.55
C SER A 527 54.02 -13.46 36.22
N VAL A 528 54.60 -14.53 35.67
CA VAL A 528 55.35 -14.49 34.39
C VAL A 528 54.41 -14.26 33.20
N ALA A 529 53.24 -14.90 33.19
CA ALA A 529 52.26 -14.75 32.11
C ALA A 529 51.73 -13.31 32.00
N LEU A 530 51.49 -12.66 33.15
CA LEU A 530 50.91 -11.31 33.23
C LEU A 530 51.86 -10.24 32.66
N LEU A 531 53.17 -10.39 32.87
CA LEU A 531 54.20 -9.51 32.29
C LEU A 531 54.21 -9.53 30.75
N LEU A 532 54.03 -10.69 30.13
CA LEU A 532 54.00 -10.82 28.66
C LEU A 532 52.78 -10.11 28.03
N VAL A 533 51.63 -10.15 28.72
CA VAL A 533 50.41 -9.44 28.30
C VAL A 533 50.61 -7.92 28.38
N VAL A 534 51.14 -7.41 29.50
CA VAL A 534 51.43 -5.97 29.67
C VAL A 534 52.46 -5.48 28.64
N TYR A 535 53.47 -6.28 28.31
CA TYR A 535 54.46 -5.96 27.28
C TYR A 535 53.82 -5.82 25.88
N LYS A 536 52.90 -6.72 25.49
CA LYS A 536 52.15 -6.57 24.23
C LYS A 536 51.26 -5.32 24.22
N ILE A 537 50.58 -5.02 25.34
CA ILE A 537 49.75 -3.81 25.47
C ILE A 537 50.60 -2.53 25.33
N TYR A 538 51.80 -2.52 25.92
CA TYR A 538 52.76 -1.41 25.79
C TYR A 538 53.21 -1.20 24.32
N ILE A 539 53.54 -2.27 23.60
CA ILE A 539 53.88 -2.20 22.16
C ILE A 539 52.71 -1.65 21.34
N LEU A 540 51.49 -2.16 21.56
CA LEU A 540 50.28 -1.69 20.85
C LEU A 540 50.00 -0.21 21.14
N LYS A 541 50.17 0.24 22.39
CA LYS A 541 49.96 1.65 22.76
C LYS A 541 51.03 2.57 22.16
N ARG A 542 52.31 2.16 22.14
CA ARG A 542 53.39 2.95 21.53
C ARG A 542 53.28 3.07 20.01
N ARG A 543 52.60 2.13 19.33
CA ARG A 543 52.36 2.18 17.88
C ARG A 543 51.15 3.02 17.45
N LYS A 544 50.37 3.57 18.40
CA LYS A 544 49.09 4.28 18.14
C LYS A 544 49.12 5.77 18.53
N SER A 545 50.31 6.37 18.58
CA SER A 545 50.55 7.73 19.12
C SER A 545 51.30 8.65 18.14
N HIS A 546 51.24 8.38 16.83
CA HIS A 546 51.99 9.11 15.82
C HIS A 546 51.23 9.31 14.49
N ASP A 547 49.90 9.11 14.49
CA ASP A 547 49.09 9.10 13.26
C ASP A 547 47.59 9.34 13.57
N LEU A 548 47.26 10.43 14.28
CA LEU A 548 45.87 10.85 14.54
C LEU A 548 45.72 12.35 14.88
N GLU A 549 46.34 13.25 14.10
CA GLU A 549 46.00 14.69 14.16
C GLU A 549 46.15 15.39 12.80
N GLU A 550 45.66 14.77 11.73
CA GLU A 550 45.42 15.50 10.49
C GLU A 550 44.19 14.97 9.72
N ASN A 551 43.48 15.91 9.09
CA ASN A 551 42.52 15.71 8.00
C ASN A 551 41.24 14.89 8.24
N LEU A 552 40.18 15.64 8.61
CA LEU A 552 38.79 15.31 8.29
C LEU A 552 38.56 15.53 6.78
N MET A 553 39.07 14.60 5.95
CA MET A 553 38.99 14.65 4.48
C MET A 553 39.03 13.24 3.89
N LEU A 554 38.02 12.93 3.05
CA LEU A 554 37.91 11.77 2.15
C LEU A 554 38.00 10.35 2.77
N ILE A 555 37.13 9.47 2.27
CA ILE A 555 37.34 8.01 2.38
C ILE A 555 38.66 7.69 1.70
N SER A 556 39.54 6.92 2.35
CA SER A 556 40.83 6.52 1.79
C SER A 556 40.63 5.67 0.54
N THR A 557 40.84 6.26 -0.64
CA THR A 557 40.74 5.65 -1.98
C THR A 557 41.89 4.68 -2.28
N ALA A 558 42.32 3.91 -1.27
CA ALA A 558 43.58 3.17 -1.25
C ALA A 558 43.45 1.69 -1.68
N ASN A 559 42.34 1.02 -1.33
CA ASN A 559 41.93 -0.24 -1.95
C ASN A 559 40.48 -0.62 -1.59
N ASP A 560 39.53 -0.37 -2.49
CA ASP A 560 38.15 -0.90 -2.35
C ASP A 560 38.14 -2.44 -2.39
N GLU A 561 39.09 -3.03 -3.13
CA GLU A 561 39.21 -4.47 -3.36
C GLU A 561 39.71 -5.25 -2.12
N GLU A 562 40.40 -4.60 -1.17
CA GLU A 562 40.85 -5.25 0.09
C GLU A 562 39.71 -5.53 1.08
N ASN A 563 38.53 -4.92 0.88
CA ASN A 563 37.36 -5.13 1.74
C ASN A 563 36.51 -6.33 1.28
N LEU A 564 36.77 -6.89 0.09
CA LEU A 564 36.04 -8.02 -0.44
C LEU A 564 36.42 -9.32 0.28
N MET A 565 35.43 -10.16 0.56
CA MET A 565 35.66 -11.48 1.15
C MET A 565 35.90 -12.54 0.06
N PRO A 566 36.79 -13.51 0.29
CA PRO A 566 36.93 -14.68 -0.57
C PRO A 566 35.76 -15.65 -0.32
N VAL A 567 34.61 -15.38 -0.95
CA VAL A 567 33.45 -16.28 -0.96
C VAL A 567 33.64 -17.29 -2.10
N GLU A 568 33.56 -18.59 -1.79
CA GLU A 568 33.65 -19.64 -2.80
C GLU A 568 32.29 -19.84 -3.50
N PRO A 569 32.27 -20.16 -4.81
CA PRO A 569 31.06 -20.52 -5.53
C PRO A 569 30.35 -21.74 -4.91
N ILE A 570 29.02 -21.71 -4.88
CA ILE A 570 28.18 -22.71 -4.23
C ILE A 570 27.67 -23.68 -5.30
N ALA A 571 27.95 -24.98 -5.17
CA ALA A 571 27.42 -26.01 -6.05
C ALA A 571 25.96 -26.35 -5.73
N ALA A 572 25.22 -26.80 -6.74
CA ALA A 572 23.77 -27.06 -6.71
C ALA A 572 23.35 -27.98 -5.54
N GLU A 573 24.09 -29.05 -5.32
CA GLU A 573 23.83 -30.09 -4.32
C GLU A 573 23.96 -29.58 -2.88
N VAL A 574 24.80 -28.57 -2.62
CA VAL A 574 24.98 -27.95 -1.29
C VAL A 574 24.25 -26.62 -1.13
N LEU A 575 23.52 -26.14 -2.15
CA LEU A 575 22.87 -24.82 -2.13
C LEU A 575 21.88 -24.65 -0.98
N LEU A 576 21.10 -25.70 -0.66
CA LEU A 576 20.17 -25.72 0.47
C LEU A 576 20.87 -25.63 1.83
N GLU A 577 22.00 -26.33 1.99
CA GLU A 577 22.78 -26.32 3.24
C GLU A 577 23.53 -25.01 3.42
N ALA A 578 24.13 -24.49 2.35
CA ALA A 578 24.76 -23.18 2.32
C ALA A 578 23.75 -22.06 2.65
N TYR A 579 22.54 -22.11 2.09
CA TYR A 579 21.45 -21.18 2.41
C TYR A 579 21.07 -21.24 3.89
N LYS A 580 20.76 -22.45 4.43
CA LYS A 580 20.43 -22.65 5.85
C LYS A 580 21.54 -22.15 6.77
N ARG A 581 22.81 -22.45 6.45
CA ARG A 581 23.99 -22.00 7.20
C ARG A 581 24.13 -20.47 7.18
N LYS A 582 23.88 -19.82 6.04
CA LYS A 582 23.96 -18.35 5.93
C LYS A 582 22.79 -17.62 6.63
N LEU A 583 21.62 -18.25 6.68
CA LEU A 583 20.40 -17.72 7.33
C LEU A 583 20.41 -17.86 8.86
N ALA A 584 21.20 -18.79 9.40
CA ALA A 584 21.39 -18.96 10.84
C ALA A 584 21.92 -17.68 11.53
N ASP A 585 21.74 -17.60 12.85
CA ASP A 585 22.12 -16.45 13.68
C ASP A 585 21.62 -15.11 13.11
N GLU A 586 20.31 -15.00 12.89
CA GLU A 586 19.63 -13.81 12.34
C GLU A 586 20.17 -13.35 10.97
N GLY A 587 20.65 -14.29 10.13
CA GLY A 587 21.20 -13.99 8.82
C GLY A 587 22.61 -13.37 8.85
N ARG A 588 23.30 -13.39 9.99
CA ARG A 588 24.59 -12.71 10.22
C ARG A 588 25.64 -12.93 9.12
N LEU A 589 25.66 -14.09 8.46
CA LEU A 589 26.59 -14.37 7.36
C LEU A 589 26.16 -13.71 6.04
N PHE A 590 24.85 -13.66 5.73
CA PHE A 590 24.35 -12.85 4.62
C PHE A 590 24.66 -11.37 4.83
N LEU A 591 24.48 -10.86 6.05
CA LEU A 591 24.80 -9.48 6.41
C LEU A 591 26.29 -9.18 6.20
N ALA A 592 27.17 -10.08 6.65
CA ALA A 592 28.62 -9.93 6.48
C ALA A 592 29.04 -9.95 5.00
N GLU A 593 28.50 -10.88 4.20
CA GLU A 593 28.71 -10.89 2.75
C GLU A 593 28.23 -9.58 2.12
N PHE A 594 26.97 -9.20 2.34
CA PHE A 594 26.37 -8.02 1.73
C PHE A 594 27.08 -6.70 2.11
N GLN A 595 27.55 -6.58 3.35
CA GLN A 595 28.30 -5.41 3.84
C GLN A 595 29.75 -5.34 3.31
N SER A 596 30.40 -6.48 3.04
CA SER A 596 31.76 -6.51 2.50
C SER A 596 31.86 -5.98 1.07
N ILE A 597 30.77 -6.07 0.28
CA ILE A 597 30.73 -5.53 -1.08
C ILE A 597 30.64 -3.99 -1.02
N PRO A 598 31.59 -3.24 -1.61
CA PRO A 598 31.51 -1.78 -1.68
C PRO A 598 30.19 -1.29 -2.29
N ARG A 599 29.68 -0.16 -1.78
CA ARG A 599 28.48 0.49 -2.35
C ARG A 599 28.76 1.15 -3.70
N ILE A 600 29.95 1.73 -3.82
CA ILE A 600 30.48 2.40 -5.02
C ILE A 600 31.97 2.05 -5.07
N PHE A 601 32.47 1.55 -6.20
CA PHE A 601 33.91 1.41 -6.42
C PHE A 601 34.48 2.78 -6.83
N SER A 602 35.39 3.33 -6.02
CA SER A 602 35.96 4.68 -6.16
C SER A 602 36.83 4.86 -7.41
N ARG A 603 37.38 3.75 -7.94
CA ARG A 603 38.20 3.72 -9.16
C ARG A 603 37.46 4.06 -10.45
N TYR A 604 36.13 4.03 -10.47
CA TYR A 604 35.33 4.37 -11.65
C TYR A 604 34.74 5.77 -11.54
N THR A 605 34.97 6.60 -12.55
CA THR A 605 34.51 8.00 -12.54
C THR A 605 33.04 8.14 -12.96
N VAL A 606 32.41 9.23 -12.53
CA VAL A 606 31.02 9.62 -12.82
C VAL A 606 30.95 11.10 -13.28
N LYS A 607 31.95 11.55 -14.03
CA LYS A 607 32.13 12.94 -14.46
C LYS A 607 31.02 13.38 -15.41
N GLU A 608 30.62 12.50 -16.33
CA GLU A 608 29.66 12.79 -17.38
C GLU A 608 28.25 13.02 -16.82
N ALA A 609 27.87 12.19 -15.84
CA ALA A 609 26.62 12.29 -15.10
C ALA A 609 26.51 13.56 -14.22
N LYS A 610 27.64 14.22 -13.94
CA LYS A 610 27.75 15.44 -13.11
C LYS A 610 27.93 16.73 -13.92
N LYS A 611 27.95 16.67 -15.25
CA LYS A 611 27.91 17.88 -16.11
C LYS A 611 26.62 18.68 -15.83
N PRO A 612 26.63 20.03 -15.81
CA PRO A 612 25.43 20.82 -15.48
C PRO A 612 24.19 20.51 -16.31
N CYS A 613 24.35 20.24 -17.61
CA CYS A 613 23.29 19.82 -18.53
C CYS A 613 22.68 18.44 -18.23
N ASN A 614 23.39 17.60 -17.48
CA ASN A 614 23.02 16.21 -17.21
C ASN A 614 22.46 16.00 -15.79
N VAL A 615 22.71 16.93 -14.85
CA VAL A 615 22.24 16.83 -13.47
C VAL A 615 20.72 16.69 -13.37
N SER A 616 19.97 17.48 -14.15
CA SER A 616 18.49 17.46 -14.21
C SER A 616 17.90 16.17 -14.78
N LYS A 617 18.68 15.41 -15.57
CA LYS A 617 18.28 14.13 -16.12
C LYS A 617 18.36 12.98 -15.09
N ASN A 618 19.05 13.18 -13.96
CA ASN A 618 19.13 12.17 -12.90
C ASN A 618 17.91 12.23 -11.97
N ARG A 619 17.28 11.08 -11.69
CA ARG A 619 16.21 10.96 -10.69
C ARG A 619 16.74 11.02 -9.25
N TYR A 620 17.98 10.61 -9.03
CA TYR A 620 18.68 10.65 -7.74
C TYR A 620 20.11 11.17 -7.93
N VAL A 621 20.58 12.01 -7.00
CA VAL A 621 21.88 12.71 -7.10
C VAL A 621 23.09 11.83 -6.79
N ASP A 622 22.85 10.70 -6.13
CA ASP A 622 23.82 9.71 -5.66
C ASP A 622 23.86 8.43 -6.51
N ILE A 623 22.80 8.17 -7.30
CA ILE A 623 22.72 7.01 -8.20
C ILE A 623 23.10 7.42 -9.63
N LEU A 624 24.39 7.30 -9.96
CA LEU A 624 24.96 7.77 -11.22
C LEU A 624 25.66 6.62 -11.98
N PRO A 625 25.55 6.53 -13.31
CA PRO A 625 26.26 5.54 -14.11
C PRO A 625 27.76 5.87 -14.17
N TYR A 626 28.60 4.84 -14.26
CA TYR A 626 30.04 5.04 -14.47
C TYR A 626 30.36 5.45 -15.90
N ASP A 627 31.32 6.35 -16.07
CA ASP A 627 31.64 6.97 -17.36
C ASP A 627 32.07 5.95 -18.43
N TYR A 628 32.63 4.80 -18.03
CA TYR A 628 33.24 3.81 -18.94
C TYR A 628 32.23 2.86 -19.61
N ASN A 629 31.04 2.68 -19.03
CA ASN A 629 29.99 1.79 -19.53
C ASN A 629 28.59 2.41 -19.45
N ARG A 630 28.47 3.73 -19.24
CA ARG A 630 27.21 4.45 -19.46
C ARG A 630 26.73 4.24 -20.89
N VAL A 631 25.41 4.20 -21.08
CA VAL A 631 24.86 4.33 -22.44
C VAL A 631 25.10 5.76 -22.92
N GLN A 632 25.47 5.90 -24.19
CA GLN A 632 25.72 7.17 -24.85
C GLN A 632 24.66 7.32 -25.95
N LEU A 633 24.00 8.47 -26.00
CA LEU A 633 22.97 8.76 -27.00
C LEU A 633 23.54 9.61 -28.14
N ALA A 634 23.05 9.45 -29.35
CA ALA A 634 23.39 10.38 -30.42
C ALA A 634 22.86 11.79 -30.08
N THR A 635 23.76 12.77 -30.04
CA THR A 635 23.36 14.19 -30.00
C THR A 635 22.70 14.55 -31.33
N GLY A 636 21.39 14.79 -31.30
CA GLY A 636 20.64 15.35 -32.42
C GLY A 636 20.98 16.83 -32.65
N ASN A 637 19.99 17.64 -33.03
CA ASN A 637 20.15 19.09 -33.27
C ASN A 637 20.36 19.92 -31.96
N GLY A 638 20.83 19.30 -30.87
CA GLY A 638 20.99 19.89 -29.55
C GLY A 638 22.40 20.41 -29.27
N GLU A 639 22.58 20.97 -28.08
CA GLU A 639 23.88 21.51 -27.63
C GLU A 639 24.94 20.40 -27.45
N ALA A 640 26.20 20.74 -27.76
CA ALA A 640 27.32 19.80 -27.70
C ALA A 640 27.65 19.42 -26.24
N GLY A 641 27.54 18.12 -25.92
CA GLY A 641 27.86 17.56 -24.60
C GLY A 641 26.66 17.00 -23.81
N CYS A 642 25.48 16.90 -24.43
CA CYS A 642 24.23 16.42 -23.84
C CYS A 642 23.87 14.96 -24.23
N ASP A 643 24.87 14.16 -24.60
CA ASP A 643 24.79 12.75 -25.08
C ASP A 643 24.43 11.71 -23.98
N TYR A 644 23.79 12.17 -22.90
CA TYR A 644 23.67 11.45 -21.65
C TYR A 644 22.25 10.98 -21.34
N ILE A 645 22.17 9.73 -20.86
CA ILE A 645 21.05 9.15 -20.12
C ILE A 645 21.61 8.41 -18.88
N ASN A 646 20.84 8.36 -17.79
CA ASN A 646 21.21 7.60 -16.59
C ASN A 646 20.93 6.10 -16.79
N ALA A 647 21.79 5.45 -17.57
CA ALA A 647 21.76 4.02 -17.83
C ALA A 647 23.17 3.46 -18.01
N SER A 648 23.35 2.16 -17.77
CA SER A 648 24.64 1.46 -17.84
C SER A 648 24.48 0.11 -18.54
N PHE A 649 25.42 -0.26 -19.42
CA PHE A 649 25.52 -1.62 -19.93
C PHE A 649 25.98 -2.57 -18.82
N ILE A 650 25.28 -3.68 -18.66
CA ILE A 650 25.53 -4.74 -17.67
C ILE A 650 25.74 -6.05 -18.44
N ASP A 651 26.72 -6.85 -18.03
CA ASP A 651 26.93 -8.17 -18.61
C ASP A 651 25.91 -9.20 -18.08
N GLY A 652 25.57 -10.21 -18.88
CA GLY A 652 24.97 -11.46 -18.42
C GLY A 652 26.01 -12.40 -17.82
N TYR A 653 25.65 -13.68 -17.70
CA TYR A 653 26.59 -14.69 -17.21
C TYR A 653 27.75 -14.88 -18.19
N LYS A 654 27.43 -15.29 -19.43
CA LYS A 654 28.35 -15.50 -20.56
C LYS A 654 28.41 -14.32 -21.54
N GLU A 655 27.29 -13.65 -21.76
CA GLU A 655 27.13 -12.58 -22.75
C GLU A 655 27.55 -11.22 -22.19
N SER A 656 28.43 -10.47 -22.87
CA SER A 656 28.75 -9.10 -22.44
C SER A 656 27.70 -8.12 -22.94
N LYS A 657 27.36 -7.12 -22.10
CA LYS A 657 26.31 -6.12 -22.33
C LYS A 657 24.88 -6.67 -22.54
N LYS A 658 24.56 -7.92 -22.15
CA LYS A 658 23.21 -8.53 -22.27
C LYS A 658 22.07 -7.61 -21.84
N TYR A 659 22.29 -6.75 -20.84
CA TYR A 659 21.28 -5.81 -20.33
C TYR A 659 21.74 -4.36 -20.34
N ILE A 660 20.76 -3.46 -20.36
CA ILE A 660 20.93 -2.06 -19.92
C ILE A 660 20.19 -1.90 -18.60
N ALA A 661 20.90 -1.55 -17.53
CA ALA A 661 20.30 -1.12 -16.27
C ALA A 661 20.09 0.41 -16.31
N ALA A 662 18.82 0.82 -16.41
CA ALA A 662 18.42 2.23 -16.52
C ALA A 662 17.64 2.70 -15.29
N GLN A 663 17.68 4.01 -14.98
CA GLN A 663 16.68 4.60 -14.09
C GLN A 663 15.30 4.56 -14.74
N GLY A 664 14.23 4.58 -13.95
CA GLY A 664 12.88 4.83 -14.45
C GLY A 664 12.79 6.27 -14.96
N PRO A 665 12.43 6.51 -16.24
CA PRO A 665 12.44 7.84 -16.82
C PRO A 665 11.64 8.84 -15.98
N LYS A 666 12.17 10.06 -15.88
CA LYS A 666 11.43 11.27 -15.52
C LYS A 666 10.74 11.79 -16.78
N ASP A 667 9.72 12.62 -16.61
CA ASP A 667 8.92 13.21 -17.70
C ASP A 667 9.79 13.93 -18.74
N GLU A 668 10.81 14.67 -18.29
CA GLU A 668 11.77 15.40 -19.15
C GLU A 668 12.86 14.49 -19.76
N THR A 669 12.78 13.16 -19.55
CA THR A 669 13.73 12.16 -20.06
C THR A 669 13.05 11.00 -20.81
N VAL A 670 11.73 11.05 -21.02
CA VAL A 670 11.00 10.01 -21.78
C VAL A 670 11.50 9.92 -23.23
N SER A 671 11.77 11.06 -23.87
CA SER A 671 12.37 11.10 -25.22
C SER A 671 13.77 10.48 -25.25
N ASP A 672 14.64 10.81 -24.29
CA ASP A 672 15.97 10.20 -24.15
C ASP A 672 15.88 8.68 -23.96
N PHE A 673 14.89 8.19 -23.19
CA PHE A 673 14.67 6.77 -22.96
C PHE A 673 14.22 6.04 -24.23
N TRP A 674 13.29 6.60 -24.99
CA TRP A 674 12.90 6.02 -26.29
C TRP A 674 14.01 6.09 -27.33
N ARG A 675 14.85 7.15 -27.31
CA ARG A 675 16.06 7.22 -28.14
C ARG A 675 17.06 6.13 -27.76
N MET A 676 17.22 5.84 -26.47
CA MET A 676 18.04 4.72 -25.99
C MET A 676 17.54 3.38 -26.54
N VAL A 677 16.24 3.10 -26.43
CA VAL A 677 15.63 1.86 -26.95
C VAL A 677 15.82 1.74 -28.46
N TRP A 678 15.66 2.84 -29.21
CA TRP A 678 15.85 2.88 -30.66
C TRP A 678 17.31 2.67 -31.07
N GLU A 679 18.25 3.42 -30.50
CA GLU A 679 19.67 3.38 -30.87
C GLU A 679 20.33 2.06 -30.50
N GLN A 680 19.95 1.47 -29.35
CA GLN A 680 20.49 0.18 -28.90
C GLN A 680 19.74 -1.03 -29.48
N GLN A 681 18.70 -0.81 -30.29
CA GLN A 681 17.88 -1.86 -30.92
C GLN A 681 17.18 -2.81 -29.92
N SER A 682 16.95 -2.34 -28.69
CA SER A 682 16.34 -3.13 -27.62
C SER A 682 14.91 -3.54 -27.95
N SER A 683 14.67 -4.85 -28.10
CA SER A 683 13.34 -5.40 -28.41
C SER A 683 12.49 -5.68 -27.16
N ILE A 684 13.10 -5.69 -25.98
CA ILE A 684 12.48 -6.10 -24.71
C ILE A 684 12.77 -5.06 -23.63
N ILE A 685 11.72 -4.67 -22.89
CA ILE A 685 11.80 -3.78 -21.71
C ILE A 685 11.18 -4.49 -20.50
N VAL A 686 11.91 -4.52 -19.38
CA VAL A 686 11.53 -5.16 -18.12
C VAL A 686 11.44 -4.11 -17.01
N MET A 687 10.21 -3.71 -16.68
CA MET A 687 9.90 -2.71 -15.65
C MET A 687 9.54 -3.38 -14.33
N VAL A 688 10.45 -3.41 -13.36
CA VAL A 688 10.22 -4.01 -12.03
C VAL A 688 9.81 -2.95 -10.98
N THR A 689 8.78 -2.16 -11.29
CA THR A 689 8.22 -1.11 -10.42
C THR A 689 6.83 -0.68 -10.93
N ARG A 690 5.98 -0.16 -10.04
CA ARG A 690 4.79 0.62 -10.45
C ARG A 690 5.21 2.07 -10.73
N CYS A 691 4.41 2.84 -11.46
CA CYS A 691 4.71 4.27 -11.70
C CYS A 691 4.72 5.06 -10.38
N GLU A 692 3.83 4.69 -9.47
CA GLU A 692 3.68 5.26 -8.13
C GLU A 692 3.52 4.13 -7.11
N GLU A 693 4.20 4.26 -5.97
CA GLU A 693 4.07 3.37 -4.81
C GLU A 693 4.22 4.25 -3.55
N GLY A 694 3.39 4.05 -2.52
CA GLY A 694 3.42 4.86 -1.30
C GLY A 694 3.15 6.36 -1.50
N ASN A 695 2.27 6.72 -2.46
CA ASN A 695 2.02 8.10 -2.91
C ASN A 695 3.29 8.85 -3.35
N ARG A 696 4.22 8.14 -4.01
CA ARG A 696 5.48 8.68 -4.55
C ARG A 696 5.75 8.15 -5.94
N VAL A 697 5.88 9.06 -6.91
CA VAL A 697 6.26 8.76 -8.30
C VAL A 697 7.65 8.14 -8.38
N LYS A 698 7.69 6.83 -8.65
CA LYS A 698 8.91 6.03 -8.90
C LYS A 698 9.37 6.14 -10.35
N CYS A 699 8.43 6.21 -11.29
CA CYS A 699 8.68 6.26 -12.72
C CYS A 699 7.58 7.09 -13.40
N ALA A 700 7.93 7.91 -14.39
CA ALA A 700 6.92 8.48 -15.28
C ALA A 700 6.31 7.36 -16.15
N GLN A 701 5.04 7.49 -16.52
CA GLN A 701 4.47 6.64 -17.57
C GLN A 701 5.06 7.08 -18.92
N TYR A 702 5.72 6.16 -19.61
CA TYR A 702 6.41 6.43 -20.88
C TYR A 702 5.80 5.67 -22.07
N TRP A 703 4.61 5.09 -21.90
CA TRP A 703 3.85 4.38 -22.92
C TRP A 703 2.41 4.93 -22.98
N PRO A 704 1.70 4.79 -24.11
CA PRO A 704 0.35 5.36 -24.27
C PRO A 704 -0.66 4.77 -23.28
N SER A 705 -1.64 5.57 -22.82
CA SER A 705 -2.73 5.06 -21.97
C SER A 705 -3.73 4.22 -22.78
N PRO A 706 -4.53 3.33 -22.15
CA PRO A 706 -5.55 2.55 -22.87
C PRO A 706 -6.57 3.40 -23.64
N ASP A 707 -6.84 4.64 -23.20
CA ASP A 707 -7.70 5.62 -23.89
C ASP A 707 -7.04 6.28 -25.11
N ARG A 708 -5.76 5.98 -25.38
CA ARG A 708 -4.93 6.59 -26.42
C ARG A 708 -4.01 5.53 -27.04
N GLU A 709 -4.46 4.90 -28.13
CA GLU A 709 -3.67 3.87 -28.84
C GLU A 709 -2.27 4.32 -29.30
N THR A 710 -1.98 5.63 -29.38
CA THR A 710 -0.68 6.16 -29.81
C THR A 710 -0.33 7.45 -29.08
N GLU A 711 0.93 7.55 -28.66
CA GLU A 711 1.51 8.75 -28.04
C GLU A 711 2.83 9.14 -28.73
N ILE A 712 3.22 10.41 -28.58
CA ILE A 712 4.28 11.05 -29.34
C ILE A 712 5.29 11.69 -28.37
N PHE A 713 6.43 11.03 -28.20
CA PHE A 713 7.52 11.49 -27.35
C PHE A 713 8.57 12.18 -28.23
N GLU A 714 8.35 13.47 -28.48
CA GLU A 714 9.11 14.34 -29.39
C GLU A 714 9.23 13.81 -30.82
N GLU A 715 10.27 13.01 -31.09
CA GLU A 715 10.64 12.44 -32.38
C GLU A 715 10.24 10.98 -32.52
N PHE A 716 9.92 10.30 -31.41
CA PHE A 716 9.43 8.93 -31.39
C PHE A 716 7.90 8.90 -31.34
N ILE A 717 7.32 7.96 -32.09
CA ILE A 717 5.90 7.61 -32.03
C ILE A 717 5.82 6.21 -31.44
N VAL A 718 5.08 6.07 -30.34
CA VAL A 718 4.86 4.81 -29.64
C VAL A 718 3.38 4.47 -29.74
N LYS A 719 3.06 3.33 -30.33
CA LYS A 719 1.70 2.80 -30.45
C LYS A 719 1.54 1.56 -29.57
N LEU A 720 0.41 1.47 -28.87
CA LEU A 720 0.00 0.28 -28.14
C LEU A 720 -0.77 -0.64 -29.10
N ASN A 721 -0.28 -1.88 -29.28
CA ASN A 721 -0.91 -2.88 -30.16
C ASN A 721 -1.79 -3.86 -29.37
N SER A 722 -1.32 -4.32 -28.20
CA SER A 722 -2.10 -5.07 -27.21
C SER A 722 -1.58 -4.82 -25.80
N GLU A 723 -2.43 -5.04 -24.80
CA GLU A 723 -2.07 -5.02 -23.38
C GLU A 723 -2.71 -6.22 -22.66
N ASP A 724 -1.88 -7.16 -22.23
CA ASP A 724 -2.28 -8.41 -21.61
C ASP A 724 -2.03 -8.33 -20.09
N HIS A 725 -3.13 -8.31 -19.33
CA HIS A 725 -3.12 -8.18 -17.87
C HIS A 725 -3.11 -9.55 -17.20
N CYS A 726 -1.97 -9.93 -16.63
CA CYS A 726 -1.84 -11.05 -15.71
C CYS A 726 -1.78 -10.50 -14.25
N PRO A 727 -1.87 -11.36 -13.22
CA PRO A 727 -1.86 -10.92 -11.82
C PRO A 727 -0.53 -10.27 -11.42
N ASP A 728 0.58 -10.93 -11.75
CA ASP A 728 1.92 -10.49 -11.34
C ASP A 728 2.55 -9.47 -12.26
N TYR A 729 2.02 -9.31 -13.48
CA TYR A 729 2.59 -8.44 -14.49
C TYR A 729 1.59 -8.03 -15.58
N THR A 730 1.86 -6.91 -16.23
CA THR A 730 1.20 -6.51 -17.49
C THR A 730 2.20 -6.60 -18.64
N ILE A 731 1.84 -7.28 -19.73
CA ILE A 731 2.63 -7.29 -20.98
C ILE A 731 1.99 -6.28 -21.94
N ARG A 732 2.83 -5.48 -22.61
CA ARG A 732 2.42 -4.53 -23.66
C ARG A 732 3.21 -4.82 -24.93
N HIS A 733 2.51 -5.07 -26.02
CA HIS A 733 3.12 -5.10 -27.35
C HIS A 733 3.08 -3.70 -27.93
N LEU A 734 4.25 -3.09 -28.10
CA LEU A 734 4.42 -1.71 -28.55
C LEU A 734 5.02 -1.65 -29.94
N SER A 735 4.53 -0.74 -30.77
CA SER A 735 5.14 -0.33 -32.04
C SER A 735 5.91 0.97 -31.83
N LEU A 736 7.23 0.94 -32.01
CA LEU A 736 8.11 2.11 -31.94
C LEU A 736 8.53 2.54 -33.34
N SER A 737 8.41 3.82 -33.66
CA SER A 737 8.93 4.40 -34.92
C SER A 737 9.54 5.78 -34.70
N ASN A 738 10.55 6.13 -35.51
CA ASN A 738 11.25 7.42 -35.48
C ASN A 738 10.77 8.31 -36.64
N LYS A 739 10.24 9.51 -36.36
CA LYS A 739 9.79 10.47 -37.39
C LYS A 739 10.89 10.89 -38.38
N ARG A 740 12.16 10.78 -37.97
CA ARG A 740 13.33 11.10 -38.82
C ARG A 740 13.61 9.99 -39.85
N GLU A 741 13.23 8.74 -39.55
CA GLU A 741 13.50 7.55 -40.36
C GLU A 741 12.19 7.01 -40.97
N LYS A 742 11.90 7.41 -42.20
CA LYS A 742 10.69 6.93 -42.89
C LYS A 742 10.79 5.43 -43.20
N ASN A 743 9.68 4.72 -42.98
CA ASN A 743 9.48 3.29 -43.25
C ASN A 743 10.21 2.33 -42.30
N SER A 744 10.66 2.78 -41.12
CA SER A 744 11.15 1.92 -40.05
C SER A 744 10.22 1.93 -38.83
N GLU A 745 9.61 0.78 -38.57
CA GLU A 745 8.82 0.47 -37.37
C GLU A 745 9.45 -0.76 -36.70
N ARG A 746 9.43 -0.82 -35.37
CA ARG A 746 10.02 -1.92 -34.58
C ARG A 746 9.04 -2.35 -33.49
N GLU A 747 8.84 -3.66 -33.34
CA GLU A 747 8.13 -4.21 -32.19
C GLU A 747 9.01 -4.13 -30.94
N VAL A 748 8.41 -3.73 -29.82
CA VAL A 748 9.03 -3.71 -28.50
C VAL A 748 8.05 -4.36 -27.50
N THR A 749 8.46 -5.47 -26.88
CA THR A 749 7.68 -6.12 -25.82
C THR A 749 8.06 -5.50 -24.48
N HIS A 750 7.11 -4.85 -23.81
CA HIS A 750 7.29 -4.22 -22.51
C HIS A 750 6.53 -5.02 -21.43
N ILE A 751 7.24 -5.66 -20.50
CA ILE A 751 6.66 -6.35 -19.35
C ILE A 751 6.88 -5.55 -18.07
N GLN A 752 5.79 -5.28 -17.34
CA GLN A 752 5.79 -4.58 -16.07
C GLN A 752 5.43 -5.53 -14.94
N PHE A 753 6.35 -5.77 -14.01
CA PHE A 753 6.10 -6.61 -12.83
C PHE A 753 5.45 -5.79 -11.71
N MET A 754 4.27 -6.24 -11.27
CA MET A 754 3.36 -5.55 -10.37
C MET A 754 3.38 -6.10 -8.93
N SER A 755 3.84 -7.34 -8.73
CA SER A 755 3.92 -8.04 -7.43
C SER A 755 5.20 -7.76 -6.62
N TRP A 756 5.80 -6.57 -6.76
CA TRP A 756 6.89 -6.12 -5.87
C TRP A 756 6.40 -5.00 -4.94
N PRO A 757 6.37 -5.21 -3.60
CA PRO A 757 5.95 -4.17 -2.65
C PRO A 757 6.94 -3.00 -2.58
N ASP A 758 6.50 -1.81 -2.15
CA ASP A 758 7.38 -0.66 -1.91
C ASP A 758 8.41 -0.97 -0.82
N HIS A 759 8.00 -1.71 0.21
CA HIS A 759 8.84 -2.13 1.30
C HIS A 759 9.14 -3.64 1.21
N GLY A 760 10.43 -3.98 1.19
CA GLY A 760 10.90 -5.38 1.17
C GLY A 760 11.02 -6.02 -0.22
N VAL A 761 10.53 -7.26 -0.31
CA VAL A 761 10.69 -8.19 -1.44
C VAL A 761 9.40 -9.01 -1.63
N PRO A 762 9.15 -9.59 -2.82
CA PRO A 762 8.02 -10.52 -3.02
C PRO A 762 8.08 -11.71 -2.05
N GLY A 763 6.92 -12.12 -1.52
CA GLY A 763 6.82 -13.21 -0.53
C GLY A 763 7.12 -14.61 -1.09
N GLU A 764 6.91 -14.81 -2.39
CA GLU A 764 7.23 -16.04 -3.12
C GLU A 764 8.35 -15.78 -4.15
N PRO A 765 9.53 -16.42 -4.02
CA PRO A 765 10.64 -16.28 -4.98
C PRO A 765 10.27 -16.74 -6.41
N HIS A 766 9.32 -17.68 -6.53
CA HIS A 766 8.85 -18.18 -7.84
C HIS A 766 8.35 -17.05 -8.74
N LEU A 767 7.77 -15.96 -8.23
CA LEU A 767 7.23 -14.89 -9.07
C LEU A 767 8.30 -14.23 -9.96
N LEU A 768 9.55 -14.18 -9.49
CA LEU A 768 10.67 -13.69 -10.29
C LEU A 768 11.24 -14.75 -11.26
N LEU A 769 11.09 -16.04 -10.94
CA LEU A 769 11.36 -17.13 -11.89
C LEU A 769 10.32 -17.13 -13.02
N LYS A 770 9.03 -16.94 -12.71
CA LYS A 770 7.95 -16.76 -13.69
C LYS A 770 8.22 -15.55 -14.58
N LEU A 771 8.60 -14.40 -14.00
CA LEU A 771 9.03 -13.22 -14.76
C LEU A 771 10.21 -13.52 -15.70
N ARG A 772 11.23 -14.28 -15.24
CA ARG A 772 12.34 -14.74 -16.08
C ARG A 772 11.85 -15.60 -17.24
N ARG A 773 11.03 -16.63 -16.99
CA ARG A 773 10.47 -17.51 -18.05
C ARG A 773 9.74 -16.70 -19.11
N ARG A 774 8.90 -15.73 -18.73
CA ARG A 774 8.19 -14.86 -19.69
C ARG A 774 9.15 -13.99 -20.51
N VAL A 775 10.15 -13.37 -19.87
CA VAL A 775 11.15 -12.54 -20.58
C VAL A 775 11.98 -13.37 -21.57
N ASN A 776 12.42 -14.56 -21.16
CA ASN A 776 13.26 -15.43 -21.99
C ASN A 776 12.47 -16.12 -23.12
N ALA A 777 11.13 -16.15 -23.05
CA ALA A 777 10.25 -16.58 -24.13
C ALA A 777 9.96 -15.47 -25.18
N PHE A 778 10.32 -14.21 -24.92
CA PHE A 778 10.12 -13.12 -25.89
C PHE A 778 11.17 -13.11 -27.01
N LYS A 779 10.75 -12.70 -28.20
CA LYS A 779 11.64 -12.62 -29.38
C LYS A 779 12.52 -11.37 -29.32
N ASN A 780 13.80 -11.55 -29.03
CA ASN A 780 14.79 -10.46 -29.16
C ASN A 780 15.19 -10.25 -30.63
N PHE A 781 14.27 -9.74 -31.45
CA PHE A 781 14.37 -9.67 -32.92
C PHE A 781 15.67 -9.06 -33.46
N PHE A 782 16.25 -8.08 -32.77
CA PHE A 782 17.46 -7.40 -33.21
C PHE A 782 18.73 -7.80 -32.44
N SER A 783 18.64 -8.80 -31.54
CA SER A 783 19.72 -9.16 -30.60
C SER A 783 20.26 -7.97 -29.78
N GLY A 784 19.40 -6.97 -29.53
CA GLY A 784 19.72 -5.80 -28.72
C GLY A 784 19.68 -6.12 -27.21
N PRO A 785 20.32 -5.31 -26.36
CA PRO A 785 20.33 -5.56 -24.93
C PRO A 785 18.94 -5.37 -24.31
N ILE A 786 18.59 -6.20 -23.33
CA ILE A 786 17.32 -6.12 -22.60
C ILE A 786 17.36 -4.90 -21.68
N VAL A 787 16.42 -3.96 -21.80
CA VAL A 787 16.36 -2.79 -20.92
C VAL A 787 15.64 -3.17 -19.63
N VAL A 788 16.36 -3.18 -18.50
CA VAL A 788 15.80 -3.48 -17.19
C VAL A 788 15.82 -2.21 -16.33
N HIS A 789 14.68 -1.80 -15.77
CA HIS A 789 14.61 -0.62 -14.92
C HIS A 789 13.65 -0.78 -13.73
N CYS A 790 13.82 0.09 -12.73
CA CYS A 790 12.88 0.31 -11.64
C CYS A 790 12.73 1.83 -11.44
N SER A 791 12.74 2.35 -10.21
CA SER A 791 12.94 3.80 -9.97
C SER A 791 14.39 4.23 -10.25
N ALA A 792 15.35 3.68 -9.51
CA ALA A 792 16.77 4.08 -9.56
C ALA A 792 17.61 3.23 -10.55
N GLY A 793 17.10 2.08 -10.99
CA GLY A 793 17.83 1.15 -11.86
C GLY A 793 18.96 0.40 -11.17
N VAL A 794 18.87 0.15 -9.86
CA VAL A 794 19.96 -0.51 -9.08
C VAL A 794 19.47 -1.60 -8.12
N GLY A 795 18.43 -1.34 -7.32
CA GLY A 795 17.87 -2.33 -6.39
C GLY A 795 17.18 -3.50 -7.10
N ARG A 796 15.85 -3.42 -7.26
CA ARG A 796 15.04 -4.45 -7.95
C ARG A 796 15.62 -4.86 -9.32
N THR A 797 16.13 -3.90 -10.10
CA THR A 797 16.85 -4.12 -11.38
C THR A 797 18.07 -5.02 -11.23
N GLY A 798 18.95 -4.75 -10.27
CA GLY A 798 20.12 -5.58 -10.00
C GLY A 798 19.76 -6.94 -9.42
N THR A 799 18.65 -7.05 -8.68
CA THR A 799 18.12 -8.32 -8.19
C THR A 799 17.62 -9.20 -9.33
N TYR A 800 16.82 -8.65 -10.26
CA TYR A 800 16.33 -9.40 -11.43
C TYR A 800 17.48 -9.90 -12.31
N ILE A 801 18.43 -9.02 -12.66
CA ILE A 801 19.63 -9.38 -13.42
C ILE A 801 20.47 -10.42 -12.66
N GLY A 802 20.60 -10.27 -11.34
CA GLY A 802 21.29 -11.23 -10.47
C GLY A 802 20.64 -12.61 -10.43
N ILE A 803 19.31 -12.70 -10.53
CA ILE A 803 18.58 -13.98 -10.66
C ILE A 803 18.81 -14.56 -12.05
N ASP A 804 18.53 -13.83 -13.13
CA ASP A 804 18.62 -14.38 -14.51
C ASP A 804 20.01 -14.92 -14.84
N ALA A 805 21.07 -14.16 -14.54
CA ALA A 805 22.44 -14.58 -14.82
C ALA A 805 22.99 -15.66 -13.85
N MET A 806 22.48 -15.76 -12.62
CA MET A 806 22.86 -16.88 -11.75
C MET A 806 22.05 -18.14 -12.04
N MET A 807 20.85 -18.02 -12.58
CA MET A 807 20.11 -19.15 -13.17
C MET A 807 20.87 -19.68 -14.39
N GLU A 808 21.30 -18.82 -15.32
CA GLU A 808 22.18 -19.21 -16.44
C GLU A 808 23.46 -19.92 -15.97
N GLY A 809 24.01 -19.54 -14.81
CA GLY A 809 25.19 -20.18 -14.22
C GLY A 809 24.90 -21.55 -13.59
N LEU A 810 23.77 -21.68 -12.90
CA LEU A 810 23.32 -22.95 -12.34
C LEU A 810 23.02 -23.96 -13.47
N GLU A 811 22.31 -23.51 -14.51
CA GLU A 811 21.98 -24.26 -15.73
C GLU A 811 23.22 -24.67 -16.54
N ALA A 812 24.28 -23.85 -16.54
CA ALA A 812 25.47 -24.07 -17.36
C ALA A 812 26.60 -24.83 -16.67
N GLU A 813 26.78 -24.67 -15.36
CA GLU A 813 27.96 -25.16 -14.62
C GLU A 813 27.60 -25.90 -13.32
N GLY A 814 26.31 -26.06 -12.97
CA GLY A 814 25.88 -26.71 -11.74
C GLY A 814 26.27 -25.95 -10.46
N ARG A 815 26.64 -24.67 -10.56
CA ARG A 815 27.16 -23.86 -9.45
C ARG A 815 26.90 -22.37 -9.65
N VAL A 816 26.81 -21.62 -8.55
CA VAL A 816 26.52 -20.18 -8.55
C VAL A 816 27.52 -19.37 -7.72
N ASP A 817 27.94 -18.22 -8.25
CA ASP A 817 28.77 -17.24 -7.54
C ASP A 817 28.00 -15.92 -7.37
N ILE A 818 26.99 -15.96 -6.52
CA ILE A 818 26.09 -14.83 -6.26
C ILE A 818 26.88 -13.63 -5.69
N TYR A 819 27.92 -13.90 -4.90
CA TYR A 819 28.79 -12.87 -4.33
C TYR A 819 29.63 -12.17 -5.39
N GLY A 820 30.45 -12.94 -6.13
CA GLY A 820 31.32 -12.41 -7.19
C GLY A 820 30.53 -11.79 -8.34
N TYR A 821 29.33 -12.29 -8.64
CA TYR A 821 28.45 -11.67 -9.62
C TYR A 821 27.86 -10.34 -9.13
N VAL A 822 27.40 -10.23 -7.88
CA VAL A 822 26.97 -8.92 -7.33
C VAL A 822 28.14 -7.93 -7.21
N VAL A 823 29.36 -8.40 -6.95
CA VAL A 823 30.60 -7.60 -7.09
C VAL A 823 30.80 -7.14 -8.54
N ARG A 824 30.61 -8.00 -9.57
CA ARG A 824 30.66 -7.63 -10.99
C ARG A 824 29.61 -6.56 -11.32
N LEU A 825 28.35 -6.76 -10.89
CA LEU A 825 27.28 -5.78 -11.08
C LEU A 825 27.62 -4.42 -10.45
N ARG A 826 28.14 -4.40 -9.21
CA ARG A 826 28.53 -3.13 -8.55
C ARG A 826 29.77 -2.47 -9.13
N ARG A 827 30.63 -3.20 -9.85
CA ARG A 827 31.70 -2.63 -10.68
C ARG A 827 31.16 -2.01 -11.98
N GLN A 828 30.02 -2.47 -12.50
CA GLN A 828 29.37 -1.92 -13.72
C GLN A 828 28.36 -0.79 -13.43
N ARG A 829 27.66 -0.80 -12.29
CA ARG A 829 26.76 0.30 -11.87
C ARG A 829 26.70 0.35 -10.35
N CYS A 830 26.76 1.56 -9.77
CA CYS A 830 26.76 1.72 -8.31
C CYS A 830 25.53 1.06 -7.65
N LEU A 831 25.67 0.58 -6.41
CA LEU A 831 24.55 0.11 -5.56
C LEU A 831 23.64 -0.99 -6.16
N MET A 832 24.05 -1.69 -7.21
CA MET A 832 23.34 -2.86 -7.74
C MET A 832 23.10 -3.90 -6.63
N VAL A 833 21.86 -4.37 -6.49
CA VAL A 833 21.34 -5.08 -5.30
C VAL A 833 21.50 -4.21 -4.04
N GLN A 834 20.46 -3.45 -3.71
CA GLN A 834 20.58 -2.25 -2.86
C GLN A 834 20.41 -2.54 -1.36
N VAL A 835 19.70 -3.60 -0.99
CA VAL A 835 19.47 -4.02 0.41
C VAL A 835 19.71 -5.53 0.58
N GLU A 836 20.01 -5.94 1.80
CA GLU A 836 20.30 -7.35 2.14
C GLU A 836 19.17 -8.31 1.75
N ALA A 837 17.90 -7.94 2.00
CA ALA A 837 16.75 -8.77 1.62
C ALA A 837 16.72 -9.08 0.11
N GLN A 838 17.21 -8.17 -0.75
CA GLN A 838 17.35 -8.41 -2.19
C GLN A 838 18.49 -9.40 -2.51
N TYR A 839 19.58 -9.39 -1.74
CA TYR A 839 20.69 -10.35 -1.88
C TYR A 839 20.29 -11.76 -1.40
N ILE A 840 19.50 -11.84 -0.33
CA ILE A 840 18.88 -13.08 0.15
C ILE A 840 17.86 -13.61 -0.87
N LEU A 841 17.06 -12.74 -1.49
CA LEU A 841 16.08 -13.13 -2.51
C LEU A 841 16.73 -13.82 -3.73
N ILE A 842 17.92 -13.39 -4.16
CA ILE A 842 18.66 -14.09 -5.24
C ILE A 842 18.96 -15.53 -4.83
N HIS A 843 19.47 -15.74 -3.60
CA HIS A 843 19.71 -17.09 -3.08
C HIS A 843 18.42 -17.91 -2.98
N GLN A 844 17.30 -17.29 -2.57
CA GLN A 844 15.99 -17.95 -2.45
C GLN A 844 15.41 -18.36 -3.81
N ALA A 845 15.53 -17.52 -4.84
CA ALA A 845 15.04 -17.84 -6.18
C ALA A 845 15.84 -18.98 -6.83
N LEU A 846 17.17 -18.96 -6.67
CA LEU A 846 18.04 -20.06 -7.14
C LEU A 846 17.75 -21.36 -6.40
N LEU A 847 17.53 -21.28 -5.08
CA LEU A 847 17.17 -22.44 -4.27
C LEU A 847 15.78 -23.01 -4.64
N GLU A 848 14.79 -22.15 -4.85
CA GLU A 848 13.44 -22.52 -5.30
C GLU A 848 13.49 -23.32 -6.61
N HIS A 849 14.24 -22.85 -7.63
CA HIS A 849 14.44 -23.61 -8.86
C HIS A 849 15.24 -24.90 -8.61
N ASN A 850 16.33 -24.85 -7.85
CA ASN A 850 17.19 -26.01 -7.56
C ASN A 850 16.48 -27.13 -6.77
N GLN A 851 15.41 -26.82 -6.02
CA GLN A 851 14.63 -27.80 -5.28
C GLN A 851 13.41 -28.33 -6.04
N PHE A 852 12.81 -27.53 -6.93
CA PHE A 852 11.50 -27.82 -7.49
C PHE A 852 11.46 -27.88 -9.03
N GLY A 853 12.49 -27.37 -9.71
CA GLY A 853 12.62 -27.38 -11.17
C GLY A 853 11.73 -26.35 -11.87
N GLU A 854 11.29 -26.69 -13.09
CA GLU A 854 10.21 -26.00 -13.79
C GLU A 854 9.02 -26.95 -13.95
N THR A 855 7.89 -26.58 -13.35
CA THR A 855 6.65 -27.39 -13.25
C THR A 855 5.47 -26.74 -13.99
N GLU A 856 5.77 -25.73 -14.81
CA GLU A 856 4.81 -24.97 -15.59
C GLU A 856 4.66 -25.59 -16.99
N ILE A 857 3.43 -25.91 -17.38
CA ILE A 857 3.10 -26.69 -18.58
C ILE A 857 2.17 -25.85 -19.48
N THR A 858 2.43 -25.82 -20.79
CA THR A 858 1.51 -25.18 -21.75
C THR A 858 0.23 -26.01 -21.90
N VAL A 859 -0.92 -25.35 -22.04
CA VAL A 859 -2.20 -26.03 -22.29
C VAL A 859 -2.13 -26.86 -23.59
N SER A 860 -1.32 -26.45 -24.57
CA SER A 860 -1.00 -27.22 -25.78
C SER A 860 -0.26 -28.54 -25.53
N GLU A 861 0.65 -28.59 -24.56
CA GLU A 861 1.49 -29.76 -24.26
C GLU A 861 0.93 -30.62 -23.12
N LEU A 862 -0.15 -30.16 -22.45
CA LEU A 862 -0.73 -30.78 -21.26
C LEU A 862 -0.90 -32.30 -21.37
N HIS A 863 -1.52 -32.81 -22.44
CA HIS A 863 -1.72 -34.25 -22.62
C HIS A 863 -0.41 -35.02 -22.84
N SER A 864 0.56 -34.47 -23.57
CA SER A 864 1.87 -35.10 -23.79
C SER A 864 2.71 -35.15 -22.51
N THR A 865 2.72 -34.05 -21.76
CA THR A 865 3.40 -34.00 -20.46
C THR A 865 2.71 -34.91 -19.46
N LEU A 866 1.38 -34.93 -19.41
CA LEU A 866 0.61 -35.82 -18.53
C LEU A 866 0.78 -37.31 -18.89
N SER A 867 0.88 -37.63 -20.18
CA SER A 867 1.23 -38.98 -20.65
C SER A 867 2.63 -39.40 -20.21
N THR A 868 3.56 -38.45 -20.07
CA THR A 868 4.93 -38.68 -19.57
C THR A 868 4.94 -38.79 -18.05
N LEU A 869 4.21 -37.93 -17.34
CA LEU A 869 4.05 -37.94 -15.89
C LEU A 869 3.39 -39.23 -15.36
N LYS A 870 2.49 -39.84 -16.14
CA LYS A 870 1.81 -41.12 -15.85
C LYS A 870 2.63 -42.38 -16.23
N GLN A 871 3.81 -42.25 -16.85
CA GLN A 871 4.67 -43.40 -17.18
C GLN A 871 5.53 -43.83 -15.98
N SER A 872 5.70 -45.14 -15.82
CA SER A 872 6.67 -45.77 -14.91
C SER A 872 7.79 -46.43 -15.72
N SER A 873 9.05 -46.17 -15.36
CA SER A 873 10.24 -46.70 -16.04
C SER A 873 10.46 -48.20 -15.76
N SER A 874 10.00 -48.68 -14.61
CA SER A 874 9.85 -50.10 -14.30
C SER A 874 8.77 -50.29 -13.22
N GLY A 875 8.21 -51.50 -13.11
CA GLY A 875 7.04 -51.79 -12.26
C GLY A 875 7.23 -51.69 -10.74
N ASN A 876 8.34 -51.15 -10.26
CA ASN A 876 8.64 -50.87 -8.84
C ASN A 876 9.16 -49.43 -8.61
N GLU A 877 9.31 -48.63 -9.66
CA GLU A 877 9.76 -47.23 -9.55
C GLU A 877 8.54 -46.29 -9.50
N PRO A 878 8.60 -45.18 -8.73
CA PRO A 878 7.55 -44.17 -8.75
C PRO A 878 7.41 -43.55 -10.14
N THR A 879 6.19 -43.15 -10.50
CA THR A 879 5.94 -42.30 -11.66
C THR A 879 6.52 -40.91 -11.45
N LEU A 880 6.80 -40.18 -12.53
CA LEU A 880 7.29 -38.80 -12.43
C LEU A 880 6.30 -37.86 -11.72
N MET A 881 5.00 -38.19 -11.72
CA MET A 881 3.99 -37.48 -10.92
C MET A 881 4.08 -37.77 -9.42
N GLU A 882 4.47 -38.99 -9.02
CA GLU A 882 4.70 -39.34 -7.61
C GLU A 882 5.98 -38.67 -7.09
N ASP A 883 7.05 -38.66 -7.88
CA ASP A 883 8.26 -37.87 -7.58
C ASP A 883 7.94 -36.36 -7.45
N GLU A 884 7.08 -35.83 -8.33
CA GLU A 884 6.63 -34.44 -8.25
C GLU A 884 5.78 -34.16 -7.01
N PHE A 885 4.93 -35.08 -6.61
CA PHE A 885 4.15 -34.98 -5.38
C PHE A 885 5.04 -35.03 -4.11
N GLU A 886 6.02 -35.93 -4.06
CA GLU A 886 6.95 -36.05 -2.93
C GLU A 886 7.93 -34.86 -2.84
N ARG A 887 8.20 -34.15 -3.95
CA ARG A 887 8.90 -32.84 -3.93
C ARG A 887 8.11 -31.73 -3.23
N LEU A 888 6.78 -31.85 -3.07
CA LEU A 888 5.96 -30.78 -2.47
C LEU A 888 6.23 -30.62 -0.96
N PRO A 889 6.72 -29.46 -0.49
CA PRO A 889 7.08 -29.27 0.92
C PRO A 889 5.88 -29.39 1.88
N VAL A 890 6.12 -30.00 3.05
CA VAL A 890 5.12 -30.15 4.11
C VAL A 890 5.40 -29.15 5.24
N TYR A 891 4.57 -28.09 5.32
CA TYR A 891 4.74 -26.91 6.18
C TYR A 891 4.42 -27.14 7.68
N LYS A 892 4.99 -28.19 8.28
CA LYS A 892 4.88 -28.49 9.72
C LYS A 892 5.51 -27.36 10.55
N ASN A 893 4.74 -26.80 11.48
CA ASN A 893 5.14 -25.68 12.36
C ASN A 893 5.65 -24.43 11.61
N TRP A 894 5.26 -24.24 10.35
CA TRP A 894 5.70 -23.14 9.48
C TRP A 894 5.34 -21.74 10.01
N ARG A 895 4.12 -21.60 10.56
CA ARG A 895 3.62 -20.41 11.24
C ARG A 895 2.87 -20.84 12.50
N THR A 896 2.61 -19.89 13.40
CA THR A 896 1.88 -20.12 14.64
C THR A 896 0.41 -20.45 14.38
N ILE A 897 -0.20 -21.19 15.32
CA ILE A 897 -1.62 -21.56 15.36
C ILE A 897 -2.20 -21.30 16.76
N ASN A 898 -1.66 -20.29 17.43
CA ASN A 898 -1.83 -20.02 18.85
C ASN A 898 -3.27 -19.65 19.19
N THR A 899 -3.94 -18.84 18.35
CA THR A 899 -5.33 -18.44 18.61
C THR A 899 -6.27 -19.65 18.49
N GLY A 900 -6.04 -20.53 17.51
CA GLY A 900 -6.88 -21.70 17.27
C GLY A 900 -6.67 -22.86 18.26
N THR A 901 -5.59 -22.84 19.04
CA THR A 901 -5.22 -23.92 19.99
C THR A 901 -5.53 -23.61 21.46
N THR A 902 -6.12 -22.46 21.79
CA THR A 902 -6.57 -22.14 23.15
C THR A 902 -7.71 -23.06 23.61
N GLU A 903 -7.85 -23.30 24.93
CA GLU A 903 -8.91 -24.17 25.47
C GLU A 903 -10.33 -23.71 25.11
N GLU A 904 -10.55 -22.40 24.94
CA GLU A 904 -11.84 -21.86 24.49
C GLU A 904 -12.11 -22.10 23.00
N ASN A 905 -11.07 -22.08 22.16
CA ASN A 905 -11.20 -22.22 20.72
C ASN A 905 -11.10 -23.66 20.22
N LYS A 906 -10.51 -24.59 21.00
CA LYS A 906 -10.47 -26.03 20.66
C LYS A 906 -11.85 -26.59 20.33
N LYS A 907 -12.89 -26.26 21.11
CA LYS A 907 -14.29 -26.67 20.87
C LYS A 907 -14.92 -26.06 19.59
N LYS A 908 -14.33 -25.00 19.03
CA LYS A 908 -14.75 -24.41 17.76
C LYS A 908 -14.09 -25.09 16.54
N ASN A 909 -13.14 -25.99 16.73
CA ASN A 909 -12.50 -26.75 15.64
C ASN A 909 -13.17 -28.12 15.46
N ARG A 910 -13.49 -28.52 14.23
CA ARG A 910 -13.96 -29.89 13.92
C ARG A 910 -12.81 -30.89 13.89
N SER A 911 -11.61 -30.45 13.50
CA SER A 911 -10.37 -31.24 13.55
C SER A 911 -9.29 -30.53 14.36
N SER A 912 -8.49 -31.30 15.11
CA SER A 912 -7.30 -30.81 15.81
C SER A 912 -6.04 -30.74 14.93
N SER A 913 -6.05 -31.34 13.74
CA SER A 913 -4.94 -31.33 12.77
C SER A 913 -5.05 -30.25 11.68
N VAL A 914 -6.20 -29.57 11.60
CA VAL A 914 -6.50 -28.55 10.59
C VAL A 914 -6.94 -27.27 11.30
N ILE A 915 -5.97 -26.40 11.58
CA ILE A 915 -6.17 -25.12 12.26
C ILE A 915 -5.59 -24.01 11.36
N PRO A 916 -6.27 -22.87 11.17
CA PRO A 916 -5.73 -21.74 10.40
C PRO A 916 -4.47 -21.20 11.07
N TYR A 917 -3.48 -20.79 10.27
CA TYR A 917 -2.32 -20.08 10.79
C TYR A 917 -2.72 -18.68 11.26
N ASP A 918 -2.09 -18.18 12.32
CA ASP A 918 -2.52 -16.92 12.94
C ASP A 918 -2.39 -15.71 11.99
N TYR A 919 -1.47 -15.77 11.01
CA TYR A 919 -1.23 -14.68 10.04
C TYR A 919 -2.34 -14.50 8.99
N ASN A 920 -3.10 -15.56 8.67
CA ASN A 920 -4.19 -15.52 7.68
C ASN A 920 -5.54 -16.02 8.21
N ARG A 921 -5.68 -16.25 9.52
CA ARG A 921 -6.96 -16.57 10.17
C ARG A 921 -7.99 -15.47 9.90
N VAL A 922 -9.25 -15.85 9.65
CA VAL A 922 -10.30 -14.88 9.33
C VAL A 922 -10.76 -14.13 10.59
N LEU A 923 -10.34 -12.86 10.74
CA LEU A 923 -10.67 -12.02 11.90
C LEU A 923 -12.13 -11.53 11.87
N LEU A 924 -12.91 -11.84 12.90
CA LEU A 924 -14.28 -11.34 13.11
C LEU A 924 -14.33 -10.33 14.26
N LYS A 925 -15.10 -9.25 14.14
CA LYS A 925 -15.21 -8.18 15.16
C LYS A 925 -16.45 -8.36 16.05
N LEU A 926 -16.32 -8.03 17.35
CA LEU A 926 -17.39 -8.18 18.36
C LEU A 926 -18.51 -7.12 18.33
N ASP A 927 -18.28 -5.91 17.79
CA ASP A 927 -19.27 -4.82 17.82
C ASP A 927 -19.30 -4.02 16.50
N GLU A 928 -20.46 -3.97 15.86
CA GLU A 928 -20.75 -3.14 14.66
C GLU A 928 -21.29 -1.73 15.00
N GLY A 929 -21.23 -1.31 16.28
CA GLY A 929 -21.80 -0.08 16.84
C GLY A 929 -21.35 1.27 16.23
N ARG A 930 -20.50 1.28 15.20
CA ARG A 930 -20.30 2.36 14.20
C ARG A 930 -19.45 1.84 13.04
N SER A 931 -20.02 1.75 11.85
CA SER A 931 -19.31 1.89 10.57
C SER A 931 -20.09 2.85 9.68
N HIS A 932 -19.39 3.71 8.96
CA HIS A 932 -19.97 4.64 7.99
C HIS A 932 -19.80 3.99 6.61
N ASP A 933 -20.90 3.62 5.95
CA ASP A 933 -20.82 3.04 4.60
C ASP A 933 -20.55 4.15 3.58
N SER A 934 -19.26 4.34 3.27
CA SER A 934 -18.79 5.27 2.24
C SER A 934 -17.43 4.82 1.69
N ASP A 935 -17.40 4.65 0.37
CA ASP A 935 -16.28 4.30 -0.54
C ASP A 935 -15.54 2.95 -0.40
N PRO A 936 -15.06 2.36 -1.53
CA PRO A 936 -14.33 1.10 -1.57
C PRO A 936 -12.83 1.26 -1.83
N SER A 937 -12.26 2.46 -1.66
CA SER A 937 -10.90 2.83 -2.12
C SER A 937 -9.79 2.68 -1.08
N GLU A 938 -10.09 2.29 0.16
CA GLU A 938 -9.11 2.07 1.23
C GLU A 938 -8.98 0.56 1.51
N GLN A 939 -8.19 -0.12 0.69
CA GLN A 939 -7.79 -1.52 0.89
C GLN A 939 -6.30 -1.79 0.61
N ASP A 940 -5.50 -0.71 0.57
CA ASP A 940 -4.03 -0.71 0.57
C ASP A 940 -3.52 -0.07 1.88
N GLU A 941 -3.65 -0.79 3.00
CA GLU A 941 -2.81 -0.54 4.20
C GLU A 941 -1.80 -1.69 4.30
N ASP A 942 -0.50 -1.36 4.20
CA ASP A 942 0.63 -2.30 4.22
C ASP A 942 0.75 -3.08 5.54
N ASP A 943 1.57 -4.15 5.55
CA ASP A 943 1.89 -5.00 6.71
C ASP A 943 2.66 -4.25 7.83
N SER A 944 1.97 -3.35 8.56
CA SER A 944 2.47 -2.74 9.81
C SER A 944 2.13 -3.62 11.01
N SER A 945 3.15 -4.21 11.63
CA SER A 945 3.01 -5.16 12.74
C SER A 945 2.79 -4.49 14.10
N ASP A 946 1.66 -3.82 14.28
CA ASP A 946 1.25 -3.20 15.56
C ASP A 946 0.15 -4.00 16.29
N GLU A 947 0.57 -4.79 17.27
CA GLU A 947 -0.21 -5.72 18.10
C GLU A 947 -1.14 -5.02 19.14
N GLU A 948 -1.99 -4.08 18.73
CA GLU A 948 -2.87 -3.31 19.64
C GLU A 948 -4.38 -3.32 19.28
N ASN A 949 -5.00 -4.48 18.98
CA ASN A 949 -6.46 -4.65 19.19
C ASN A 949 -7.05 -6.09 19.25
N GLU A 950 -6.27 -7.15 19.50
CA GLU A 950 -6.80 -8.53 19.51
C GLU A 950 -7.96 -8.80 20.50
N GLU A 951 -8.03 -8.05 21.62
CA GLU A 951 -9.05 -8.20 22.70
C GLU A 951 -10.52 -8.02 22.26
N SER A 952 -10.79 -7.70 20.99
CA SER A 952 -12.13 -7.54 20.41
C SER A 952 -12.50 -8.52 19.29
N THR A 953 -11.67 -9.55 19.03
CA THR A 953 -11.89 -10.49 17.92
C THR A 953 -12.50 -11.84 18.32
N ILE A 954 -13.42 -12.37 17.50
CA ILE A 954 -13.98 -13.72 17.64
C ILE A 954 -13.20 -14.68 16.74
N TYR A 955 -12.76 -15.81 17.28
CA TYR A 955 -12.16 -16.90 16.50
C TYR A 955 -13.22 -17.74 15.77
N ILE A 956 -12.91 -18.04 14.50
CA ILE A 956 -13.55 -19.06 13.65
C ILE A 956 -12.43 -19.86 12.94
N ASN A 957 -12.63 -21.16 12.73
CA ASN A 957 -11.71 -21.97 11.94
C ASN A 957 -11.93 -21.72 10.43
N ALA A 958 -11.31 -20.66 9.94
CA ALA A 958 -11.22 -20.31 8.53
C ALA A 958 -9.91 -19.58 8.23
N SER A 959 -9.36 -19.80 7.03
CA SER A 959 -8.19 -19.10 6.49
C SER A 959 -8.60 -18.21 5.32
N HIS A 960 -8.00 -17.02 5.20
CA HIS A 960 -7.88 -16.34 3.92
C HIS A 960 -6.91 -17.13 3.03
N ILE A 961 -7.36 -17.44 1.81
CA ILE A 961 -6.59 -18.16 0.78
C ILE A 961 -6.51 -17.29 -0.46
N ASP A 962 -5.36 -17.28 -1.13
CA ASP A 962 -5.11 -16.41 -2.27
C ASP A 962 -5.61 -17.03 -3.60
N GLY A 963 -6.10 -16.16 -4.48
CA GLY A 963 -6.60 -16.51 -5.80
C GLY A 963 -5.63 -16.12 -6.89
N TYR A 964 -5.80 -16.68 -8.09
CA TYR A 964 -4.99 -16.31 -9.26
C TYR A 964 -4.92 -14.78 -9.43
N TRP A 965 -6.06 -14.09 -9.40
CA TRP A 965 -6.14 -12.63 -9.61
C TRP A 965 -5.68 -11.76 -8.43
N GLY A 966 -5.28 -12.33 -7.30
CA GLY A 966 -4.81 -11.58 -6.13
C GLY A 966 -5.18 -12.19 -4.77
N PRO A 967 -4.72 -11.55 -3.68
CA PRO A 967 -4.79 -12.13 -2.34
C PRO A 967 -6.21 -12.16 -1.76
N ARG A 968 -6.43 -13.06 -0.79
CA ARG A 968 -7.65 -13.22 0.01
C ARG A 968 -8.93 -13.56 -0.79
N ALA A 969 -8.80 -14.09 -2.01
CA ALA A 969 -9.92 -14.42 -2.90
C ALA A 969 -10.90 -15.47 -2.32
N PHE A 970 -10.42 -16.38 -1.47
CA PHE A 970 -11.27 -17.36 -0.80
C PHE A 970 -11.19 -17.29 0.73
N LEU A 971 -12.26 -17.75 1.38
CA LEU A 971 -12.32 -18.04 2.80
C LEU A 971 -12.48 -19.56 2.96
N ALA A 972 -11.36 -20.28 3.05
CA ALA A 972 -11.37 -21.73 3.26
C ALA A 972 -11.71 -22.03 4.72
N ALA A 973 -12.91 -22.55 4.96
CA ALA A 973 -13.50 -22.72 6.27
C ALA A 973 -13.89 -24.17 6.52
N GLN A 974 -13.84 -24.61 7.78
CA GLN A 974 -14.50 -25.87 8.15
C GLN A 974 -16.02 -25.75 8.00
N THR A 975 -16.72 -26.89 7.91
CA THR A 975 -18.19 -26.89 7.96
C THR A 975 -18.66 -26.45 9.34
N PRO A 976 -19.60 -25.49 9.46
CA PRO A 976 -20.07 -24.98 10.74
C PRO A 976 -20.46 -26.07 11.72
N LEU A 977 -20.00 -25.94 12.96
CA LEU A 977 -20.55 -26.66 14.10
C LEU A 977 -21.80 -25.92 14.60
N PRO A 978 -22.75 -26.57 15.30
CA PRO A 978 -23.93 -25.89 15.86
C PRO A 978 -23.57 -24.62 16.65
N ASP A 979 -22.55 -24.72 17.51
CA ASP A 979 -22.03 -23.61 18.33
C ASP A 979 -21.33 -22.49 17.51
N THR A 980 -21.01 -22.72 16.23
CA THR A 980 -20.29 -21.77 15.36
C THR A 980 -21.09 -21.31 14.14
N MET A 981 -22.39 -21.65 14.04
CA MET A 981 -23.23 -21.20 12.90
C MET A 981 -23.42 -19.67 12.88
N ALA A 982 -23.50 -19.03 14.06
CA ALA A 982 -23.55 -17.58 14.18
C ALA A 982 -22.23 -16.91 13.77
N ASP A 983 -21.09 -17.48 14.18
CA ASP A 983 -19.76 -17.01 13.76
C ASP A 983 -19.58 -17.11 12.25
N PHE A 984 -20.06 -18.20 11.63
CA PHE A 984 -20.00 -18.40 10.19
C PHE A 984 -20.83 -17.38 9.40
N TRP A 985 -22.06 -17.08 9.84
CA TRP A 985 -22.85 -16.02 9.20
C TRP A 985 -22.29 -14.63 9.46
N SER A 986 -21.72 -14.38 10.63
CA SER A 986 -20.95 -13.17 10.92
C SER A 986 -19.75 -13.03 9.96
N MET A 987 -19.03 -14.12 9.68
CA MET A 987 -17.96 -14.16 8.67
C MET A 987 -18.47 -13.81 7.26
N VAL A 988 -19.52 -14.50 6.77
CA VAL A 988 -20.11 -14.24 5.44
C VAL A 988 -20.57 -12.78 5.32
N TYR A 989 -21.13 -12.21 6.39
CA TYR A 989 -21.59 -10.83 6.43
C TYR A 989 -20.43 -9.83 6.49
N GLN A 990 -19.58 -9.88 7.53
CA GLN A 990 -18.49 -8.93 7.76
C GLN A 990 -17.44 -8.93 6.64
N LYS A 991 -17.19 -10.08 6.00
CA LYS A 991 -16.24 -10.21 4.87
C LYS A 991 -16.90 -9.97 3.49
N LYS A 992 -18.17 -9.55 3.46
CA LYS A 992 -18.95 -9.23 2.24
C LYS A 992 -18.93 -10.37 1.19
N ALA A 993 -18.79 -11.63 1.62
CA ALA A 993 -18.55 -12.76 0.73
C ALA A 993 -19.68 -12.95 -0.31
N SER A 994 -19.32 -13.13 -1.58
CA SER A 994 -20.25 -13.14 -2.72
C SER A 994 -21.02 -14.46 -2.85
N ALA A 995 -20.33 -15.57 -2.63
CA ALA A 995 -20.88 -16.92 -2.68
C ALA A 995 -20.34 -17.80 -1.54
N ILE A 996 -21.04 -18.90 -1.30
CA ILE A 996 -20.64 -19.99 -0.40
C ILE A 996 -20.64 -21.29 -1.20
N VAL A 997 -19.56 -22.06 -1.14
CA VAL A 997 -19.42 -23.36 -1.80
C VAL A 997 -19.31 -24.44 -0.73
N MET A 998 -20.18 -25.44 -0.82
CA MET A 998 -20.38 -26.49 0.18
C MET A 998 -20.08 -27.87 -0.43
N PHE A 999 -19.09 -28.56 0.16
CA PHE A 999 -18.63 -29.89 -0.24
C PHE A 999 -18.83 -30.96 0.84
N SER A 1000 -19.68 -30.69 1.84
CA SER A 1000 -19.96 -31.63 2.94
C SER A 1000 -21.32 -32.25 2.80
N ASP A 1001 -21.38 -33.57 2.98
CA ASP A 1001 -22.61 -34.33 2.98
C ASP A 1001 -23.35 -34.16 4.33
N CYS A 1002 -24.66 -34.02 4.26
CA CYS A 1002 -25.53 -33.81 5.44
C CYS A 1002 -26.12 -35.12 5.99
N SER A 1003 -25.64 -36.27 5.51
CA SER A 1003 -26.30 -37.58 5.62
C SER A 1003 -25.42 -38.68 6.26
N GLU A 1004 -24.23 -38.35 6.76
CA GLU A 1004 -23.37 -39.32 7.45
C GLU A 1004 -23.78 -39.52 8.92
N GLY A 1005 -24.74 -40.43 9.13
CA GLY A 1005 -25.24 -40.88 10.44
C GLY A 1005 -26.68 -40.48 10.73
N ASP A 1006 -27.27 -41.06 11.79
CA ASP A 1006 -28.71 -40.98 12.12
C ASP A 1006 -29.22 -39.60 12.61
N LYS A 1007 -28.68 -38.50 12.08
CA LYS A 1007 -29.05 -37.11 12.40
C LYS A 1007 -28.92 -36.18 11.20
N GLU A 1008 -29.99 -36.04 10.41
CA GLU A 1008 -30.09 -35.10 9.28
C GLU A 1008 -30.03 -33.59 9.67
N SER A 1009 -29.78 -33.25 10.93
CA SER A 1009 -29.93 -31.90 11.49
C SER A 1009 -28.65 -31.07 11.60
N ASP A 1010 -27.49 -31.69 11.83
CA ASP A 1010 -26.37 -31.01 12.51
C ASP A 1010 -25.43 -30.23 11.55
N CYS A 1011 -25.68 -30.28 10.24
CA CYS A 1011 -24.97 -29.53 9.19
C CYS A 1011 -25.66 -28.21 8.76
N ALA A 1012 -26.96 -28.08 9.03
CA ALA A 1012 -27.83 -27.15 8.31
C ALA A 1012 -27.78 -25.73 8.88
N TYR A 1013 -26.85 -24.92 8.39
CA TYR A 1013 -26.70 -23.51 8.74
C TYR A 1013 -27.71 -22.58 8.04
N TRP A 1014 -28.76 -23.12 7.42
CA TRP A 1014 -29.91 -22.38 6.88
C TRP A 1014 -31.21 -23.13 7.21
N ASP A 1015 -32.36 -22.60 6.79
CA ASP A 1015 -33.65 -23.25 7.00
C ASP A 1015 -34.59 -22.99 5.80
N LYS A 1016 -35.81 -23.55 5.85
CA LYS A 1016 -36.87 -23.24 4.87
C LYS A 1016 -37.53 -21.89 5.17
N ASP A 1017 -37.73 -21.59 6.44
CA ASP A 1017 -38.24 -20.30 6.93
C ASP A 1017 -37.09 -19.32 7.23
N LYS A 1018 -37.42 -18.02 7.38
CA LYS A 1018 -36.45 -17.03 7.87
C LYS A 1018 -35.96 -17.39 9.27
N LYS A 1019 -34.64 -17.46 9.45
CA LYS A 1019 -33.97 -17.87 10.70
C LYS A 1019 -32.87 -16.89 11.08
N THR A 1020 -32.67 -16.68 12.38
CA THR A 1020 -31.68 -15.74 12.92
C THR A 1020 -30.54 -16.50 13.59
N PHE A 1021 -29.31 -16.21 13.17
CA PHE A 1021 -28.07 -16.78 13.70
C PHE A 1021 -27.25 -15.64 14.32
N GLY A 1022 -27.36 -15.48 15.64
CA GLY A 1022 -26.77 -14.33 16.34
C GLY A 1022 -27.43 -13.01 15.90
N ASP A 1023 -26.62 -12.08 15.39
CA ASP A 1023 -27.07 -10.78 14.88
C ASP A 1023 -27.47 -10.80 13.38
N ILE A 1024 -27.39 -11.95 12.69
CA ILE A 1024 -27.67 -12.10 11.25
C ILE A 1024 -28.96 -12.92 11.01
N GLU A 1025 -29.94 -12.32 10.32
CA GLU A 1025 -31.06 -13.03 9.71
C GLU A 1025 -30.66 -13.61 8.35
N VAL A 1026 -31.18 -14.81 8.05
CA VAL A 1026 -30.99 -15.55 6.81
C VAL A 1026 -32.36 -16.01 6.29
N GLU A 1027 -32.63 -15.77 5.02
CA GLU A 1027 -33.88 -16.12 4.35
C GLU A 1027 -33.59 -16.82 3.02
N LEU A 1028 -34.25 -17.96 2.76
CA LEU A 1028 -34.08 -18.72 1.53
C LEU A 1028 -35.04 -18.18 0.45
N ALA A 1029 -34.54 -17.29 -0.42
CA ALA A 1029 -35.33 -16.63 -1.46
C ALA A 1029 -35.58 -17.52 -2.70
N GLY A 1030 -34.80 -18.58 -2.89
CA GLY A 1030 -35.00 -19.55 -3.97
C GLY A 1030 -34.02 -20.71 -3.95
N THR A 1031 -34.34 -21.80 -4.65
CA THR A 1031 -33.46 -22.97 -4.80
C THR A 1031 -33.63 -23.55 -6.20
N ASP A 1032 -32.54 -23.57 -6.95
CA ASP A 1032 -32.42 -24.15 -8.28
C ASP A 1032 -31.63 -25.47 -8.14
N THR A 1033 -32.09 -26.56 -8.77
CA THR A 1033 -31.43 -27.88 -8.68
C THR A 1033 -31.00 -28.33 -10.06
N SER A 1034 -29.70 -28.59 -10.24
CA SER A 1034 -29.15 -29.21 -11.45
C SER A 1034 -28.77 -30.68 -11.18
N PRO A 1035 -28.48 -31.51 -12.21
CA PRO A 1035 -28.04 -32.89 -12.04
C PRO A 1035 -26.69 -33.08 -11.31
N ALA A 1036 -25.92 -32.00 -11.13
CA ALA A 1036 -24.59 -31.99 -10.52
C ALA A 1036 -24.55 -31.25 -9.18
N PHE A 1037 -25.23 -30.10 -9.06
CA PHE A 1037 -25.24 -29.26 -7.86
C PHE A 1037 -26.58 -28.54 -7.61
N ILE A 1038 -26.85 -28.23 -6.34
CA ILE A 1038 -27.92 -27.29 -5.93
C ILE A 1038 -27.33 -25.87 -5.86
N ARG A 1039 -28.07 -24.88 -6.37
CA ARG A 1039 -27.83 -23.45 -6.16
C ARG A 1039 -28.96 -22.88 -5.31
N ARG A 1040 -28.64 -22.26 -4.17
CA ARG A 1040 -29.60 -21.62 -3.27
C ARG A 1040 -29.35 -20.11 -3.24
N ASN A 1041 -30.40 -19.33 -3.50
CA ASN A 1041 -30.36 -17.88 -3.42
C ASN A 1041 -30.79 -17.47 -2.01
N MET A 1042 -29.84 -17.00 -1.20
CA MET A 1042 -30.07 -16.61 0.20
C MET A 1042 -30.01 -15.09 0.35
N LEU A 1043 -30.92 -14.52 1.14
CA LEU A 1043 -30.88 -13.11 1.54
C LEU A 1043 -30.42 -13.04 2.99
N ILE A 1044 -29.32 -12.31 3.25
CA ILE A 1044 -28.81 -12.08 4.60
C ILE A 1044 -29.01 -10.63 5.03
N ARG A 1045 -29.34 -10.41 6.30
CA ARG A 1045 -29.53 -9.07 6.87
C ARG A 1045 -29.08 -9.04 8.33
N HIS A 1046 -28.22 -8.09 8.70
CA HIS A 1046 -27.95 -7.84 10.11
C HIS A 1046 -29.22 -7.26 10.77
N VAL A 1047 -29.69 -7.83 11.88
CA VAL A 1047 -30.95 -7.45 12.57
C VAL A 1047 -31.12 -5.95 12.82
N LYS A 1048 -30.02 -5.23 13.09
CA LYS A 1048 -29.98 -3.78 13.36
C LYS A 1048 -30.09 -2.91 12.09
N ARG A 1049 -29.91 -3.49 10.89
CA ARG A 1049 -29.96 -2.81 9.58
C ARG A 1049 -31.22 -3.21 8.79
N LYS A 1050 -31.67 -2.36 7.86
CA LYS A 1050 -32.85 -2.63 7.00
C LYS A 1050 -32.51 -3.31 5.68
N GLU A 1051 -31.31 -3.08 5.16
CA GLU A 1051 -30.87 -3.60 3.87
C GLU A 1051 -30.51 -5.09 3.96
N SER A 1052 -30.92 -5.87 2.97
CA SER A 1052 -30.54 -7.27 2.81
C SER A 1052 -29.59 -7.44 1.62
N ARG A 1053 -28.63 -8.37 1.76
CA ARG A 1053 -27.62 -8.67 0.74
C ARG A 1053 -27.87 -10.08 0.20
N PRO A 1054 -27.96 -10.28 -1.14
CA PRO A 1054 -28.00 -11.62 -1.70
C PRO A 1054 -26.63 -12.29 -1.58
N VAL A 1055 -26.64 -13.59 -1.26
CA VAL A 1055 -25.50 -14.51 -1.27
C VAL A 1055 -25.96 -15.79 -1.94
N LYS A 1056 -25.17 -16.31 -2.88
CA LYS A 1056 -25.46 -17.60 -3.53
C LYS A 1056 -24.72 -18.73 -2.84
N GLN A 1057 -25.43 -19.77 -2.42
CA GLN A 1057 -24.82 -21.00 -1.92
C GLN A 1057 -24.88 -22.08 -3.00
N PHE A 1058 -23.76 -22.76 -3.25
CA PHE A 1058 -23.63 -23.87 -4.18
C PHE A 1058 -23.26 -25.13 -3.40
N GLN A 1059 -23.93 -26.25 -3.67
CA GLN A 1059 -23.68 -27.55 -3.03
C GLN A 1059 -23.58 -28.64 -4.10
N LEU A 1060 -22.41 -29.26 -4.25
CA LEU A 1060 -22.22 -30.39 -5.17
C LEU A 1060 -22.95 -31.63 -4.62
N LEU A 1061 -23.71 -32.32 -5.47
CA LEU A 1061 -24.61 -33.42 -5.06
C LEU A 1061 -23.96 -34.82 -5.08
N LYS A 1062 -22.74 -34.94 -5.62
CA LYS A 1062 -22.07 -36.22 -5.90
C LYS A 1062 -20.58 -36.19 -5.53
N TRP A 1063 -20.33 -35.72 -4.31
CA TRP A 1063 -19.03 -35.90 -3.65
C TRP A 1063 -19.24 -36.79 -2.42
N ALA A 1064 -19.72 -38.02 -2.64
CA ALA A 1064 -19.94 -38.99 -1.58
C ALA A 1064 -18.66 -39.24 -0.75
N SER A 1065 -18.78 -39.93 0.39
CA SER A 1065 -17.81 -40.02 1.50
C SER A 1065 -16.35 -40.44 1.20
N GLY A 1066 -15.97 -40.69 -0.06
CA GLY A 1066 -14.58 -40.69 -0.50
C GLY A 1066 -13.96 -39.29 -0.60
N GLU A 1067 -12.67 -39.24 -0.93
CA GLU A 1067 -11.92 -37.97 -0.99
C GLU A 1067 -12.14 -37.18 -2.30
N LEU A 1068 -12.43 -37.86 -3.41
CA LEU A 1068 -12.58 -37.27 -4.75
C LEU A 1068 -14.04 -37.25 -5.22
N PRO A 1069 -14.45 -36.32 -6.11
CA PRO A 1069 -15.79 -36.30 -6.69
C PRO A 1069 -15.89 -37.35 -7.81
N GLU A 1070 -17.10 -37.89 -8.04
CA GLU A 1070 -17.32 -38.94 -9.08
C GLU A 1070 -16.93 -38.50 -10.50
N LYS A 1071 -16.95 -37.19 -10.76
CA LYS A 1071 -16.65 -36.57 -12.05
C LYS A 1071 -15.97 -35.22 -11.85
N ALA A 1072 -14.82 -35.03 -12.49
CA ALA A 1072 -14.20 -33.71 -12.58
C ALA A 1072 -15.08 -32.68 -13.29
N GLN A 1073 -15.79 -33.10 -14.35
CA GLN A 1073 -16.67 -32.22 -15.13
C GLN A 1073 -17.69 -31.49 -14.25
N ASP A 1074 -18.45 -32.22 -13.43
CA ASP A 1074 -19.47 -31.70 -12.51
C ASP A 1074 -18.92 -30.60 -11.56
N LEU A 1075 -17.67 -30.73 -11.10
CA LEU A 1075 -16.98 -29.73 -10.28
C LEU A 1075 -16.53 -28.51 -11.11
N THR A 1076 -15.96 -28.74 -12.30
CA THR A 1076 -15.47 -27.65 -13.16
C THR A 1076 -16.59 -26.81 -13.76
N ASP A 1077 -17.75 -27.40 -14.09
CA ASP A 1077 -18.92 -26.66 -14.55
C ASP A 1077 -19.60 -25.89 -13.41
N MET A 1078 -19.53 -26.40 -12.17
CA MET A 1078 -19.90 -25.60 -11.00
C MET A 1078 -18.97 -24.38 -10.83
N ILE A 1079 -17.65 -24.54 -11.02
CA ILE A 1079 -16.70 -23.41 -11.04
C ILE A 1079 -17.07 -22.39 -12.13
N LYS A 1080 -17.36 -22.84 -13.36
CA LYS A 1080 -17.78 -21.96 -14.46
C LYS A 1080 -19.07 -21.20 -14.14
N GLU A 1081 -20.10 -21.84 -13.58
CA GLU A 1081 -21.35 -21.19 -13.20
C GLU A 1081 -21.18 -20.23 -11.99
N ILE A 1082 -20.25 -20.49 -11.07
CA ILE A 1082 -19.90 -19.52 -10.02
C ILE A 1082 -19.20 -18.31 -10.65
N LYS A 1083 -18.17 -18.52 -11.51
CA LYS A 1083 -17.47 -17.44 -12.23
C LYS A 1083 -18.43 -16.59 -13.07
N HIS A 1084 -19.31 -17.22 -13.85
CA HIS A 1084 -20.31 -16.54 -14.68
C HIS A 1084 -21.36 -15.79 -13.83
N SER A 1085 -21.94 -16.46 -12.84
CA SER A 1085 -23.10 -15.91 -12.11
C SER A 1085 -22.73 -14.99 -10.94
N CYS A 1086 -21.44 -14.91 -10.55
CA CYS A 1086 -20.94 -14.01 -9.49
C CYS A 1086 -19.78 -13.09 -9.92
N GLY A 1087 -19.18 -13.24 -11.11
CA GLY A 1087 -17.93 -12.57 -11.51
C GLY A 1087 -18.00 -11.67 -12.76
N GLY A 1088 -19.19 -11.19 -13.12
CA GLY A 1088 -19.44 -10.46 -14.38
C GLY A 1088 -18.85 -9.05 -14.48
N SER A 1089 -18.38 -8.46 -13.38
CA SER A 1089 -17.71 -7.15 -13.38
C SER A 1089 -16.33 -7.18 -12.72
N LYS A 1090 -15.44 -6.25 -13.09
CA LYS A 1090 -14.16 -6.03 -12.39
C LYS A 1090 -14.35 -5.78 -10.88
N SER A 1091 -15.46 -5.16 -10.48
CA SER A 1091 -15.82 -4.89 -9.08
C SER A 1091 -16.40 -6.08 -8.31
N GLN A 1092 -16.70 -7.21 -8.99
CA GLN A 1092 -17.13 -8.45 -8.34
C GLN A 1092 -15.96 -9.40 -8.05
N ARG A 1093 -14.88 -9.33 -8.85
CA ARG A 1093 -13.69 -10.19 -8.68
C ARG A 1093 -12.96 -10.00 -7.34
N SER A 1094 -13.22 -8.90 -6.61
CA SER A 1094 -12.66 -8.62 -5.28
C SER A 1094 -13.53 -9.07 -4.09
N MET A 1095 -14.73 -9.64 -4.33
CA MET A 1095 -15.58 -10.14 -3.25
C MET A 1095 -15.28 -11.63 -2.97
N PRO A 1096 -14.83 -11.99 -1.76
CA PRO A 1096 -14.32 -13.33 -1.51
C PRO A 1096 -15.41 -14.41 -1.55
N ILE A 1097 -15.01 -15.62 -1.91
CA ILE A 1097 -15.88 -16.81 -1.94
C ILE A 1097 -15.59 -17.66 -0.70
N VAL A 1098 -16.61 -18.01 0.09
CA VAL A 1098 -16.45 -19.00 1.17
C VAL A 1098 -16.43 -20.39 0.56
N VAL A 1099 -15.44 -21.21 0.93
CA VAL A 1099 -15.31 -22.60 0.44
C VAL A 1099 -15.17 -23.51 1.65
N HIS A 1100 -16.17 -24.36 1.89
CA HIS A 1100 -16.14 -25.28 3.02
C HIS A 1100 -16.40 -26.75 2.66
N CYS A 1101 -15.62 -27.59 3.33
CA CYS A 1101 -15.80 -29.04 3.46
C CYS A 1101 -15.70 -29.40 4.95
N ASN A 1102 -15.61 -30.68 5.32
CA ASN A 1102 -15.65 -31.07 6.74
C ASN A 1102 -14.57 -30.38 7.58
N ASP A 1103 -13.30 -30.49 7.18
CA ASP A 1103 -12.14 -29.83 7.80
C ASP A 1103 -11.84 -28.43 7.23
N GLY A 1104 -12.35 -28.14 6.03
CA GLY A 1104 -12.06 -26.91 5.30
C GLY A 1104 -10.75 -26.91 4.54
N SER A 1105 -10.12 -28.09 4.33
CA SER A 1105 -8.84 -28.21 3.63
C SER A 1105 -8.80 -29.30 2.57
N SER A 1106 -9.41 -30.45 2.84
CA SER A 1106 -9.48 -31.59 1.92
C SER A 1106 -10.15 -31.24 0.58
N ARG A 1107 -11.49 -31.30 0.50
CA ARG A 1107 -12.27 -30.98 -0.70
C ARG A 1107 -12.19 -29.49 -1.07
N SER A 1108 -12.03 -28.61 -0.08
CA SER A 1108 -11.80 -27.17 -0.28
C SER A 1108 -10.50 -26.89 -1.05
N GLY A 1109 -9.41 -27.62 -0.75
CA GLY A 1109 -8.12 -27.44 -1.41
C GLY A 1109 -8.18 -27.76 -2.89
N ILE A 1110 -8.82 -28.87 -3.25
CA ILE A 1110 -9.05 -29.27 -4.65
C ILE A 1110 -9.81 -28.17 -5.42
N PHE A 1111 -10.87 -27.59 -4.83
CA PHE A 1111 -11.61 -26.49 -5.47
C PHE A 1111 -10.76 -25.23 -5.65
N CYS A 1112 -10.04 -24.78 -4.62
CA CYS A 1112 -9.18 -23.59 -4.72
C CYS A 1112 -8.05 -23.80 -5.76
N ALA A 1113 -7.46 -25.00 -5.80
CA ALA A 1113 -6.45 -25.36 -6.80
C ALA A 1113 -7.03 -25.32 -8.22
N LEU A 1114 -8.15 -26.01 -8.47
CA LEU A 1114 -8.79 -26.00 -9.80
C LEU A 1114 -9.26 -24.61 -10.21
N TRP A 1115 -9.75 -23.79 -9.30
CA TRP A 1115 -10.12 -22.40 -9.63
C TRP A 1115 -8.91 -21.62 -10.17
N ASN A 1116 -7.78 -21.66 -9.45
CA ASN A 1116 -6.55 -20.94 -9.79
C ASN A 1116 -5.89 -21.50 -11.07
N LEU A 1117 -5.93 -22.82 -11.27
CA LEU A 1117 -5.44 -23.49 -12.48
C LEU A 1117 -6.32 -23.19 -13.69
N LEU A 1118 -7.64 -23.08 -13.52
CA LEU A 1118 -8.54 -22.66 -14.61
C LEU A 1118 -8.37 -21.17 -14.95
N ASP A 1119 -8.21 -20.28 -13.96
CA ASP A 1119 -7.93 -18.86 -14.23
C ASP A 1119 -6.58 -18.67 -14.98
N SER A 1120 -5.53 -19.42 -14.63
CA SER A 1120 -4.24 -19.38 -15.36
C SER A 1120 -4.30 -20.02 -16.75
N ALA A 1121 -5.00 -21.16 -16.92
CA ALA A 1121 -5.22 -21.78 -18.23
C ALA A 1121 -6.07 -20.90 -19.16
N GLU A 1122 -7.06 -20.19 -18.62
CA GLU A 1122 -7.87 -19.22 -19.37
C GLU A 1122 -7.06 -17.97 -19.75
N THR A 1123 -6.21 -17.45 -18.85
CA THR A 1123 -5.49 -16.17 -19.02
C THR A 1123 -4.14 -16.31 -19.74
N GLU A 1124 -3.24 -17.14 -19.21
CA GLU A 1124 -1.86 -17.32 -19.67
C GLU A 1124 -1.65 -18.49 -20.64
N LYS A 1125 -2.65 -19.37 -20.79
CA LYS A 1125 -2.56 -20.67 -21.50
C LYS A 1125 -1.51 -21.62 -20.90
N LEU A 1126 -1.26 -21.46 -19.60
CA LEU A 1126 -0.26 -22.18 -18.82
C LEU A 1126 -0.90 -22.68 -17.51
N VAL A 1127 -0.42 -23.82 -17.00
CA VAL A 1127 -0.80 -24.39 -15.70
C VAL A 1127 0.45 -24.83 -14.93
N ASP A 1128 0.48 -24.60 -13.62
CA ASP A 1128 1.56 -25.05 -12.73
C ASP A 1128 0.92 -25.67 -11.48
N VAL A 1129 0.61 -26.96 -11.59
CA VAL A 1129 -0.12 -27.72 -10.55
C VAL A 1129 0.71 -27.81 -9.27
N PHE A 1130 2.02 -28.01 -9.41
CA PHE A 1130 2.97 -28.04 -8.30
C PHE A 1130 2.97 -26.73 -7.50
N GLN A 1131 3.16 -25.58 -8.13
CA GLN A 1131 3.28 -24.31 -7.41
C GLN A 1131 1.95 -23.85 -6.81
N VAL A 1132 0.81 -24.08 -7.50
CA VAL A 1132 -0.52 -23.81 -6.92
C VAL A 1132 -0.72 -24.64 -5.64
N VAL A 1133 -0.41 -25.94 -5.67
CA VAL A 1133 -0.57 -26.82 -4.50
C VAL A 1133 0.43 -26.48 -3.38
N LYS A 1134 1.67 -26.14 -3.72
CA LYS A 1134 2.71 -25.69 -2.79
C LYS A 1134 2.28 -24.42 -2.03
N THR A 1135 1.71 -23.43 -2.73
CA THR A 1135 1.17 -22.20 -2.12
C THR A 1135 -0.02 -22.50 -1.21
N LEU A 1136 -0.98 -23.32 -1.65
CA LEU A 1136 -2.12 -23.72 -0.81
C LEU A 1136 -1.69 -24.46 0.47
N ARG A 1137 -0.69 -25.37 0.38
CA ARG A 1137 -0.08 -26.04 1.55
C ARG A 1137 0.63 -25.07 2.50
N LYS A 1138 1.12 -23.92 2.00
CA LYS A 1138 1.78 -22.87 2.78
C LYS A 1138 0.76 -21.99 3.54
N GLU A 1139 -0.43 -21.82 2.97
CA GLU A 1139 -1.52 -20.98 3.50
C GLU A 1139 -2.47 -21.72 4.47
N ARG A 1140 -2.70 -23.02 4.30
CA ARG A 1140 -3.56 -23.79 5.24
C ARG A 1140 -3.12 -25.24 5.39
N GLN A 1141 -3.18 -25.72 6.64
CA GLN A 1141 -2.89 -27.09 7.01
C GLN A 1141 -3.88 -28.07 6.34
N GLY A 1142 -3.39 -29.18 5.80
CA GLY A 1142 -4.21 -30.24 5.20
C GLY A 1142 -4.61 -30.05 3.74
N MET A 1143 -4.23 -28.94 3.09
CA MET A 1143 -4.57 -28.68 1.68
C MET A 1143 -3.85 -29.69 0.77
N LEU A 1144 -4.62 -30.46 -0.01
CA LEU A 1144 -4.12 -31.48 -0.97
C LEU A 1144 -3.02 -32.38 -0.39
N SER A 1145 -3.33 -33.07 0.71
CA SER A 1145 -2.37 -33.90 1.46
C SER A 1145 -2.14 -35.30 0.89
N HIS A 1146 -2.89 -35.71 -0.14
CA HIS A 1146 -2.90 -37.07 -0.69
C HIS A 1146 -2.60 -37.06 -2.20
N LEU A 1147 -1.93 -38.09 -2.70
CA LEU A 1147 -1.47 -38.21 -4.08
C LEU A 1147 -2.64 -38.22 -5.07
N GLU A 1148 -3.71 -38.91 -4.70
CA GLU A 1148 -4.95 -39.06 -5.45
C GLU A 1148 -5.63 -37.69 -5.67
N GLN A 1149 -5.54 -36.79 -4.69
CA GLN A 1149 -6.03 -35.41 -4.79
C GLN A 1149 -5.18 -34.56 -5.73
N TYR A 1150 -3.90 -34.91 -5.92
CA TYR A 1150 -2.98 -34.24 -6.84
C TYR A 1150 -3.14 -34.75 -8.28
N GLN A 1151 -3.20 -36.06 -8.46
CA GLN A 1151 -3.53 -36.73 -9.72
C GLN A 1151 -4.86 -36.20 -10.29
N PHE A 1152 -5.88 -36.08 -9.45
CA PHE A 1152 -7.19 -35.55 -9.83
C PHE A 1152 -7.14 -34.12 -10.41
N LEU A 1153 -6.20 -33.25 -9.99
CA LEU A 1153 -6.05 -31.92 -10.60
C LEU A 1153 -5.64 -32.01 -12.07
N TYR A 1154 -4.70 -32.91 -12.38
CA TYR A 1154 -4.26 -33.16 -13.76
C TYR A 1154 -5.38 -33.78 -14.60
N GLU A 1155 -6.12 -34.75 -14.07
CA GLU A 1155 -7.26 -35.37 -14.77
C GLU A 1155 -8.41 -34.38 -15.02
N ALA A 1156 -8.67 -33.48 -14.08
CA ALA A 1156 -9.68 -32.43 -14.25
C ALA A 1156 -9.28 -31.40 -15.32
N LEU A 1157 -7.99 -31.03 -15.40
CA LEU A 1157 -7.49 -30.17 -16.47
C LEU A 1157 -7.53 -30.88 -17.84
N GLU A 1158 -7.12 -32.15 -17.89
CA GLU A 1158 -7.22 -33.03 -19.08
C GLU A 1158 -8.67 -33.16 -19.59
N GLY A 1159 -9.66 -33.23 -18.69
CA GLY A 1159 -11.08 -33.24 -19.05
C GLY A 1159 -11.63 -31.90 -19.55
N VAL A 1160 -11.16 -30.77 -19.03
CA VAL A 1160 -11.62 -29.42 -19.44
C VAL A 1160 -10.97 -28.97 -20.76
N PHE A 1161 -9.75 -29.41 -21.05
CA PHE A 1161 -8.97 -29.04 -22.22
C PHE A 1161 -8.61 -30.26 -23.10
N PRO A 1162 -9.59 -30.93 -23.74
CA PRO A 1162 -9.32 -32.08 -24.61
C PRO A 1162 -8.67 -31.68 -25.95
N VAL A 1163 -7.91 -32.62 -26.54
CA VAL A 1163 -7.47 -32.56 -27.95
C VAL A 1163 -8.67 -32.64 -28.89
N GLN A 1164 -8.84 -31.65 -29.77
CA GLN A 1164 -9.82 -31.66 -30.85
C GLN A 1164 -9.14 -31.31 -32.18
N ASN A 1165 -9.18 -32.22 -33.15
CA ASN A 1165 -8.53 -32.08 -34.47
C ASN A 1165 -7.00 -31.80 -34.41
N GLY A 1166 -6.33 -32.22 -33.33
CA GLY A 1166 -4.90 -31.97 -33.11
C GLY A 1166 -4.58 -30.66 -32.38
N GLU A 1167 -5.57 -29.84 -32.05
CA GLU A 1167 -5.41 -28.64 -31.21
C GLU A 1167 -6.11 -28.83 -29.87
N VAL A 1168 -5.51 -28.39 -28.76
CA VAL A 1168 -6.15 -28.43 -27.44
C VAL A 1168 -7.13 -27.26 -27.29
N LYS A 1169 -8.40 -27.55 -26.98
CA LYS A 1169 -9.47 -26.53 -26.89
C LYS A 1169 -10.42 -26.77 -25.72
N ALA A 1170 -10.77 -25.70 -25.01
CA ALA A 1170 -11.65 -25.74 -23.86
C ALA A 1170 -13.08 -26.16 -24.22
N VAL A 1171 -13.70 -27.03 -23.40
CA VAL A 1171 -15.09 -27.48 -23.60
C VAL A 1171 -16.08 -26.33 -23.37
N GLN A 1172 -16.74 -25.90 -24.45
CA GLN A 1172 -17.92 -25.03 -24.38
C GLN A 1172 -19.10 -25.79 -23.76
N ALA A 1173 -19.81 -25.15 -22.82
CA ALA A 1173 -20.95 -25.77 -22.14
C ALA A 1173 -22.11 -26.03 -23.10
N SER A 1174 -22.68 -27.24 -23.05
CA SER A 1174 -23.83 -27.62 -23.87
C SER A 1174 -25.10 -26.90 -23.41
N ALA A 1175 -25.76 -26.16 -24.31
CA ALA A 1175 -27.10 -25.66 -24.06
C ALA A 1175 -28.10 -26.85 -24.02
N GLY A 1176 -28.63 -27.17 -22.83
CA GLY A 1176 -29.52 -28.30 -22.61
C GLY A 1176 -30.69 -27.96 -21.67
N ASP A 1177 -31.90 -28.07 -22.22
CA ASP A 1177 -33.23 -28.11 -21.60
C ASP A 1177 -33.55 -27.14 -20.43
N SER A 1178 -34.21 -26.05 -20.80
CA SER A 1178 -34.99 -25.22 -19.87
C SER A 1178 -36.23 -25.97 -19.37
N VAL A 1179 -36.19 -26.47 -18.14
CA VAL A 1179 -37.34 -27.10 -17.47
C VAL A 1179 -38.46 -26.08 -17.25
N GLN A 1180 -39.62 -26.30 -17.87
CA GLN A 1180 -40.83 -25.50 -17.63
C GLN A 1180 -41.50 -25.91 -16.31
N VAL A 1181 -41.74 -24.95 -15.42
CA VAL A 1181 -42.61 -25.16 -14.25
C VAL A 1181 -44.04 -24.77 -14.60
N VAL A 1182 -44.91 -25.77 -14.71
CA VAL A 1182 -46.35 -25.57 -14.91
C VAL A 1182 -47.01 -25.25 -13.57
N ASN A 1183 -47.75 -24.14 -13.50
CA ASN A 1183 -48.72 -23.87 -12.44
C ASN A 1183 -50.10 -23.71 -13.08
N GLU A 1184 -50.95 -24.74 -12.98
CA GLU A 1184 -52.35 -24.65 -13.38
C GLU A 1184 -53.22 -24.06 -12.26
N THR A 1185 -53.88 -22.93 -12.53
CA THR A 1185 -55.32 -22.80 -12.20
C THR A 1185 -56.04 -21.94 -13.24
N LYS A 1186 -57.19 -22.43 -13.73
CA LYS A 1186 -58.12 -21.76 -14.67
C LYS A 1186 -59.06 -20.81 -13.89
N ALA A 1187 -59.91 -19.94 -14.44
CA ALA A 1187 -60.47 -19.71 -15.79
C ALA A 1187 -60.83 -18.19 -15.94
N ALA A 1188 -61.46 -17.62 -16.98
CA ALA A 1188 -62.20 -18.17 -18.14
C ALA A 1188 -62.14 -17.24 -19.38
N GLU A 1189 -62.81 -17.64 -20.46
CA GLU A 1189 -62.81 -17.10 -21.84
C GLU A 1189 -63.95 -16.06 -22.10
N PRO A 1190 -64.41 -15.79 -23.36
CA PRO A 1190 -63.82 -15.10 -24.54
C PRO A 1190 -64.72 -13.86 -24.93
N PRO A 1191 -64.87 -13.35 -26.19
CA PRO A 1191 -64.19 -13.60 -27.49
C PRO A 1191 -63.81 -12.35 -28.36
N ALA A 1192 -63.04 -12.62 -29.44
CA ALA A 1192 -63.05 -11.96 -30.77
C ALA A 1192 -62.70 -10.45 -30.90
N GLU A 1193 -62.06 -9.91 -31.95
CA GLU A 1193 -61.42 -10.40 -33.21
C GLU A 1193 -60.54 -9.24 -33.80
N GLU A 1194 -59.89 -9.19 -34.98
CA GLU A 1194 -59.82 -9.98 -36.23
C GLU A 1194 -58.52 -9.62 -37.03
N LYS A 1195 -58.07 -10.46 -37.99
CA LYS A 1195 -57.35 -10.12 -39.27
C LYS A 1195 -55.92 -9.50 -39.27
N VAL A 1196 -55.00 -9.69 -40.26
CA VAL A 1196 -54.89 -10.59 -41.45
C VAL A 1196 -53.43 -10.62 -42.05
N GLU A 1197 -52.95 -11.81 -42.47
CA GLU A 1197 -52.02 -12.15 -43.62
C GLU A 1197 -50.62 -11.48 -43.81
N GLN A 1198 -49.61 -11.96 -44.57
CA GLN A 1198 -49.26 -13.16 -45.39
C GLN A 1198 -47.71 -13.13 -45.70
N PRO A 1199 -47.05 -14.02 -46.49
CA PRO A 1199 -47.31 -15.43 -46.84
C PRO A 1199 -46.09 -16.41 -46.80
N THR A 1200 -46.38 -17.71 -46.60
CA THR A 1200 -45.77 -18.95 -47.18
C THR A 1200 -44.26 -19.22 -47.30
N SER A 1201 -43.89 -20.45 -46.90
CA SER A 1201 -42.73 -21.24 -47.34
C SER A 1201 -43.15 -22.51 -48.12
N THR A 1202 -42.19 -23.30 -48.61
CA THR A 1202 -42.34 -24.61 -49.32
C THR A 1202 -41.01 -25.39 -49.23
N THR A 1203 -40.82 -26.71 -49.50
CA THR A 1203 -41.56 -28.01 -49.35
C THR A 1203 -40.52 -29.12 -49.66
N SER A 1204 -40.55 -30.38 -49.20
CA SER A 1204 -41.37 -31.14 -48.23
C SER A 1204 -40.68 -32.49 -47.91
N ASN A 1205 -41.23 -33.30 -46.99
CA ASN A 1205 -40.76 -34.65 -46.64
C ASN A 1205 -40.69 -35.63 -47.84
N ASN A 1206 -39.79 -36.63 -47.79
CA ASN A 1206 -40.19 -38.06 -47.74
C ASN A 1206 -39.08 -39.12 -47.51
N GLN A 1207 -39.37 -40.01 -46.55
CA GLN A 1207 -39.28 -41.48 -46.57
C GLN A 1207 -37.97 -42.30 -46.81
N GLN A 1208 -37.77 -43.21 -45.84
CA GLN A 1208 -37.35 -44.62 -45.92
C GLN A 1208 -35.85 -44.99 -46.06
N ALA A 1209 -35.59 -46.25 -45.68
CA ALA A 1209 -34.28 -46.83 -45.41
C ALA A 1209 -34.15 -48.24 -46.00
N ALA A 1210 -32.91 -48.67 -46.28
CA ALA A 1210 -32.51 -50.06 -46.50
C ALA A 1210 -31.00 -50.22 -46.22
N ALA A 1211 -30.54 -51.46 -46.05
CA ALA A 1211 -29.26 -51.80 -45.43
C ALA A 1211 -28.10 -52.09 -46.40
N GLU A 1212 -26.88 -52.00 -45.85
CA GLU A 1212 -25.67 -52.82 -46.09
C GLU A 1212 -25.00 -52.97 -47.48
N SER A 1213 -23.65 -52.93 -47.37
CA SER A 1213 -22.64 -53.72 -48.09
C SER A 1213 -21.96 -53.18 -49.37
N THR A 1214 -20.64 -53.40 -49.39
CA THR A 1214 -19.65 -53.09 -50.43
C THR A 1214 -19.52 -54.23 -51.46
N PRO A 1215 -19.01 -53.96 -52.68
CA PRO A 1215 -17.68 -54.49 -53.10
C PRO A 1215 -16.79 -53.42 -53.80
N LEU A 1216 -15.44 -53.48 -53.81
CA LEU A 1216 -14.51 -54.36 -54.56
C LEU A 1216 -14.64 -54.27 -56.11
N VAL A 1217 -13.62 -54.44 -56.96
CA VAL A 1217 -12.20 -54.90 -56.88
C VAL A 1217 -11.41 -54.12 -57.98
N ALA A 1218 -10.06 -54.07 -58.12
CA ALA A 1218 -8.86 -54.61 -57.45
C ALA A 1218 -7.72 -53.54 -57.61
N ASP A 1219 -6.40 -53.72 -57.45
CA ASP A 1219 -5.46 -54.83 -57.14
C ASP A 1219 -4.17 -54.14 -56.54
N GLY A 1220 -3.03 -54.74 -56.16
CA GLY A 1220 -2.46 -56.09 -56.23
C GLY A 1220 -1.01 -56.04 -56.77
N GLY A 1221 0.00 -56.73 -56.22
CA GLY A 1221 0.08 -57.63 -55.07
C GLY A 1221 1.51 -58.21 -54.91
N LYS A 1222 1.68 -59.27 -54.09
CA LYS A 1222 2.92 -60.05 -53.78
C LYS A 1222 4.00 -59.36 -52.91
N GLU A 1223 4.69 -60.03 -51.98
CA GLU A 1223 4.51 -61.37 -51.35
C GLU A 1223 5.33 -61.49 -50.02
N ASP A 1224 4.75 -62.16 -48.99
CA ASP A 1224 5.36 -63.09 -48.00
C ASP A 1224 6.70 -62.79 -47.24
N LYS A 1225 6.94 -63.20 -45.97
CA LYS A 1225 6.18 -64.00 -44.97
C LYS A 1225 6.77 -63.95 -43.52
N ARG A 1226 5.87 -63.96 -42.51
CA ARG A 1226 5.88 -64.67 -41.19
C ARG A 1226 6.86 -64.41 -40.00
N GLU A 1227 6.22 -64.07 -38.87
CA GLU A 1227 6.31 -64.67 -37.49
C GLU A 1227 7.50 -64.34 -36.54
N GLU A 1228 7.26 -64.52 -35.23
CA GLU A 1228 7.88 -63.87 -34.03
C GLU A 1228 8.82 -64.83 -33.23
N PRO A 1229 9.36 -64.55 -32.01
CA PRO A 1229 9.59 -63.30 -31.24
C PRO A 1229 11.03 -63.16 -30.58
N GLU A 1230 11.20 -62.12 -29.74
CA GLU A 1230 12.02 -62.06 -28.47
C GLU A 1230 13.57 -61.85 -28.38
N THR A 1231 13.92 -61.05 -27.34
CA THR A 1231 15.12 -60.94 -26.44
C THR A 1231 16.61 -60.69 -26.84
N GLU A 1232 17.19 -59.71 -26.11
CA GLU A 1232 18.54 -59.63 -25.45
C GLU A 1232 19.89 -59.19 -26.11
N THR A 1233 20.67 -58.44 -25.29
CA THR A 1233 22.15 -58.24 -25.23
C THR A 1233 22.95 -57.40 -26.25
N VAL A 1234 23.16 -56.11 -25.91
CA VAL A 1234 24.46 -55.47 -25.50
C VAL A 1234 25.74 -56.34 -25.73
N PRO A 1235 26.83 -55.87 -26.40
CA PRO A 1235 27.81 -55.01 -25.71
C PRO A 1235 28.76 -54.06 -26.49
N LEU A 1236 29.11 -52.94 -25.82
CA LEU A 1236 30.45 -52.30 -25.62
C LEU A 1236 31.34 -51.74 -26.78
N GLU A 1237 32.16 -50.76 -26.34
CA GLU A 1237 33.43 -50.23 -26.88
C GLU A 1237 33.44 -49.48 -28.25
N ASP A 1238 34.32 -48.50 -28.49
CA ASP A 1238 34.95 -47.45 -27.65
C ASP A 1238 35.63 -46.41 -28.59
N THR A 1239 36.05 -45.25 -28.06
CA THR A 1239 36.97 -44.25 -28.67
C THR A 1239 36.48 -43.49 -29.93
N SER A 1240 37.04 -42.34 -30.30
CA SER A 1240 37.57 -41.19 -29.51
C SER A 1240 37.78 -39.95 -30.42
N ASN A 1241 37.90 -38.78 -29.79
CA ASN A 1241 38.70 -37.61 -30.21
C ASN A 1241 38.46 -36.89 -31.57
N ALA A 1242 38.28 -35.56 -31.45
CA ALA A 1242 38.86 -34.50 -32.31
C ALA A 1242 38.33 -34.34 -33.76
N ALA A 1243 38.33 -33.14 -34.37
CA ALA A 1243 38.51 -31.77 -33.85
C ALA A 1243 38.01 -30.72 -34.88
N THR A 1244 37.85 -29.45 -34.43
CA THR A 1244 37.97 -28.18 -35.19
C THR A 1244 37.32 -28.11 -36.59
N VAL A 1245 36.13 -27.52 -36.79
CA VAL A 1245 35.82 -26.05 -36.81
C VAL A 1245 36.47 -25.28 -37.98
N THR A 1246 35.80 -24.23 -38.46
CA THR A 1246 36.11 -23.32 -39.62
C THR A 1246 35.54 -23.81 -40.98
N VAL A 1247 34.94 -22.97 -41.84
CA VAL A 1247 34.64 -21.51 -41.76
C VAL A 1247 33.53 -21.08 -42.74
N GLU A 1248 32.85 -19.95 -42.46
CA GLU A 1248 31.98 -19.13 -43.35
C GLU A 1248 30.69 -19.76 -43.93
N VAL A 1249 29.57 -19.04 -44.11
CA VAL A 1249 29.23 -17.61 -43.83
C VAL A 1249 28.05 -17.53 -42.87
#